data_AF-A0A3N4VJH8-F1
#
_entry.id   AF-A0A3N4VJH8-F1
#
_cell.length_a   1.000
_cell.length_b   1.000
_cell.length_c   1.000
_cell.angle_alpha   90.00
_cell.angle_beta   90.00
_cell.angle_gamma   90.00
#
_symmetry.space_group_name_H-M   'P 1'
#
loop_
_entity.id
_entity.type
_entity.pdbx_description
1 polymer ?
#
loop_
_entity_poly.entity_id
_entity_poly.type
_entity_poly.pdbx_seq_one_letter_code
_entity_poly.pdbx_strand_id
1 'polypeptide(L)'
;MPKVYARFAPVPIGAGAVAQNGGLVVAGTSIGAWATARSDIAHSGGVRGAEFTVWFEGDSWHAFIGVLQPSARLDNYIGADAAGVGWYLGQGTIYVGGAVVASGLPLVAPGDVAGVLVRLDGGAPAIEFYKGSTLVHSRPLPAGGPWHFGASLQAAAGGVVHCAVNAGQWQGISPAVRQGGWPAPAAAPLTLRLSDVDYLSAPSDTPPHARYEGVVDAASLVTLAEIGFWPWGDELPTQSSVAQLQVIDAGGVIDPLLQQDLTGWPVAISLGDTEGTRAGASDVARFALDYIEVQDDGAKLLHLRDAHDDLDEDLTRGVFLPSVPSLSWRVQPVVVGAVASVPALPANSDGSVAFLADAPLAEVSVVLDRGDVMEPGTWSLTPDRQQLLLTQAPVGPIVVDASSIGTGMQPATLEQALREIFRRIGKTAWSSSDAAAIDAATGYAGIGYYAGDPISVRQALAAILPSYGAWYWQDAAGVLRFTRVVDPSAVPDAQLAFDLATADFGDALQAYPDEAPHLSRRMAYQLNARPLAASELVSDLVDVPAWRREELMGHWRGLAYSAQPLAPRYAHADRTDPLVSCFWRQQDAQAEIDRVCAMYAVARQRFVVTVLDWAGPLPQPGQVGRITYDRYGLAGGKKVLVRRVESNPAIGAVELTVWG
;
A
#
# COMPACT_ATOMS: atom_id res chain seq x y z
N MET A 1 3.59 5.16 -10.88
CA MET A 1 4.69 4.28 -11.37
C MET A 1 5.56 3.79 -10.22
N PRO A 2 5.99 2.52 -10.23
CA PRO A 2 6.93 2.02 -9.23
C PRO A 2 8.25 2.79 -9.33
N LYS A 3 8.74 3.31 -8.20
CA LYS A 3 10.00 4.05 -8.13
C LYS A 3 11.14 3.12 -8.54
N VAL A 4 11.94 3.53 -9.53
CA VAL A 4 13.20 2.87 -9.86
C VAL A 4 14.23 3.28 -8.83
N TYR A 5 14.90 2.31 -8.20
CA TYR A 5 15.98 2.54 -7.24
C TYR A 5 17.32 2.10 -7.80
N ALA A 6 18.36 2.79 -7.36
CA ALA A 6 19.74 2.53 -7.76
C ALA A 6 20.22 1.15 -7.30
N ARG A 7 21.10 0.56 -8.10
CA ARG A 7 21.63 -0.80 -7.94
C ARG A 7 23.14 -0.77 -8.17
N PHE A 8 23.85 -1.83 -7.80
CA PHE A 8 25.25 -1.95 -8.20
C PHE A 8 25.37 -2.01 -9.72
N ALA A 9 26.18 -1.10 -10.28
CA ALA A 9 26.42 -1.04 -11.71
C ALA A 9 27.23 -2.27 -12.17
N PRO A 10 26.84 -2.94 -13.26
CA PRO A 10 27.67 -3.99 -13.86
C PRO A 10 28.92 -3.40 -14.53
N VAL A 11 28.85 -2.14 -14.97
CA VAL A 11 29.96 -1.35 -15.52
C VAL A 11 29.73 0.13 -15.20
N PRO A 12 30.75 0.89 -14.74
CA PRO A 12 32.08 0.44 -14.35
C PRO A 12 32.07 -0.27 -12.99
N ILE A 13 32.87 -1.33 -12.87
CA ILE A 13 33.02 -2.15 -11.66
C ILE A 13 34.49 -2.56 -11.49
N GLY A 14 34.95 -2.71 -10.25
CA GLY A 14 36.31 -3.13 -9.91
C GLY A 14 36.62 -4.56 -10.33
N ALA A 15 37.90 -4.86 -10.56
CA ALA A 15 38.33 -6.20 -10.94
C ALA A 15 38.00 -7.23 -9.86
N GLY A 16 37.31 -8.31 -10.24
CA GLY A 16 36.86 -9.38 -9.34
C GLY A 16 35.62 -9.04 -8.51
N ALA A 17 34.95 -7.92 -8.78
CA ALA A 17 33.59 -7.66 -8.34
C ALA A 17 32.60 -8.05 -9.45
N VAL A 18 31.50 -8.70 -9.08
CA VAL A 18 30.44 -9.12 -10.00
C VAL A 18 29.09 -8.66 -9.44
N ALA A 19 28.37 -7.85 -10.21
CA ALA A 19 26.97 -7.53 -9.91
C ALA A 19 26.08 -8.73 -10.26
N GLN A 20 25.25 -9.16 -9.31
CA GLN A 20 24.34 -10.31 -9.40
C GLN A 20 22.91 -9.86 -9.11
N ASN A 21 21.93 -10.72 -9.44
CA ASN A 21 20.51 -10.50 -9.14
C ASN A 21 20.01 -9.13 -9.61
N GLY A 22 20.32 -8.77 -10.86
CA GLY A 22 19.93 -7.48 -11.45
C GLY A 22 20.61 -6.27 -10.82
N GLY A 23 21.73 -6.45 -10.10
CA GLY A 23 22.49 -5.40 -9.41
C GLY A 23 22.17 -5.25 -7.93
N LEU A 24 21.30 -6.09 -7.36
CA LEU A 24 20.95 -6.03 -5.93
C LEU A 24 22.01 -6.63 -5.01
N VAL A 25 22.92 -7.44 -5.57
CA VAL A 25 24.05 -8.03 -4.85
C VAL A 25 25.33 -7.75 -5.63
N VAL A 26 26.41 -7.43 -4.93
CA VAL A 26 27.77 -7.54 -5.46
C VAL A 26 28.49 -8.67 -4.75
N ALA A 27 29.18 -9.51 -5.53
CA ALA A 27 30.06 -10.55 -5.04
C ALA A 27 31.53 -10.18 -5.32
N GLY A 28 32.40 -10.34 -4.34
CA GLY A 28 33.84 -10.16 -4.45
C GLY A 28 34.57 -11.49 -4.27
N THR A 29 35.35 -11.90 -5.28
CA THR A 29 36.10 -13.17 -5.27
C THR A 29 37.62 -12.97 -5.17
N SER A 30 38.08 -11.72 -5.19
CA SER A 30 39.50 -11.38 -5.20
C SER A 30 40.17 -11.69 -3.86
N ILE A 31 41.25 -12.46 -3.90
CA ILE A 31 42.11 -12.73 -2.75
C ILE A 31 43.16 -11.62 -2.65
N GLY A 32 43.21 -10.91 -1.52
CA GLY A 32 44.24 -9.89 -1.25
C GLY A 32 44.13 -8.60 -2.08
N ALA A 33 43.19 -8.51 -3.02
CA ALA A 33 42.85 -7.29 -3.77
C ALA A 33 41.40 -6.87 -3.49
N TRP A 34 41.13 -5.56 -3.54
CA TRP A 34 39.79 -5.01 -3.30
C TRP A 34 38.96 -5.02 -4.58
N ALA A 35 37.74 -5.53 -4.46
CA ALA A 35 36.74 -5.57 -5.52
C ALA A 35 35.65 -4.54 -5.19
N THR A 36 35.71 -3.36 -5.82
CA THR A 36 34.81 -2.25 -5.49
C THR A 36 33.72 -2.04 -6.55
N ALA A 37 32.47 -1.99 -6.11
CA ALA A 37 31.32 -1.65 -6.93
C ALA A 37 30.67 -0.35 -6.44
N ARG A 38 30.03 0.35 -7.37
CA ARG A 38 29.27 1.58 -7.10
C ARG A 38 27.87 1.51 -7.69
N SER A 39 26.99 2.39 -7.25
CA SER A 39 25.64 2.49 -7.80
C SER A 39 25.65 2.90 -9.28
N ASP A 40 24.65 2.47 -10.03
CA ASP A 40 24.37 2.92 -11.41
C ASP A 40 23.86 4.37 -11.48
N ILE A 41 23.27 4.86 -10.39
CA ILE A 41 22.70 6.20 -10.26
C ILE A 41 23.49 7.01 -9.23
N ALA A 42 23.85 8.24 -9.59
CA ALA A 42 24.48 9.21 -8.70
C ALA A 42 23.56 10.38 -8.38
N HIS A 43 23.77 11.01 -7.22
CA HIS A 43 23.05 12.23 -6.84
C HIS A 43 23.99 13.38 -6.48
N SER A 44 23.59 14.60 -6.85
CA SER A 44 24.23 15.85 -6.46
C SER A 44 23.43 16.65 -5.43
N GLY A 45 22.23 16.19 -5.05
CA GLY A 45 21.32 16.89 -4.16
C GLY A 45 20.38 15.93 -3.42
N GLY A 46 19.72 16.48 -2.41
CA GLY A 46 18.74 15.83 -1.54
C GLY A 46 19.34 15.03 -0.37
N VAL A 47 18.45 14.40 0.38
CA VAL A 47 18.80 13.38 1.39
C VAL A 47 18.71 12.02 0.70
N ARG A 48 19.80 11.24 0.70
CA ARG A 48 19.90 9.94 0.02
C ARG A 48 20.51 8.90 0.94
N GLY A 49 20.09 7.65 0.85
CA GLY A 49 20.69 6.60 1.64
C GLY A 49 20.42 5.20 1.13
N ALA A 50 21.26 4.28 1.59
CA ALA A 50 21.20 2.87 1.27
C ALA A 50 21.59 2.04 2.50
N GLU A 51 21.08 0.81 2.56
CA GLU A 51 21.41 -0.22 3.53
C GLU A 51 22.18 -1.35 2.86
N PHE A 52 23.10 -1.92 3.61
CA PHE A 52 23.97 -2.98 3.17
C PHE A 52 23.93 -4.13 4.16
N THR A 53 23.85 -5.34 3.62
CA THR A 53 24.02 -6.58 4.39
C THR A 53 25.12 -7.39 3.74
N VAL A 54 26.12 -7.75 4.54
CA VAL A 54 27.29 -8.50 4.07
C VAL A 54 27.25 -9.91 4.64
N TRP A 55 27.54 -10.90 3.80
CA TRP A 55 27.76 -12.29 4.20
C TRP A 55 28.90 -12.89 3.37
N PHE A 56 29.36 -14.07 3.74
CA PHE A 56 30.54 -14.66 3.10
C PHE A 56 30.48 -16.18 3.12
N GLU A 57 31.12 -16.77 2.12
CA GLU A 57 31.38 -18.20 1.99
C GLU A 57 32.88 -18.41 2.17
N GLY A 58 33.33 -18.86 3.34
CA GLY A 58 34.76 -19.08 3.63
C GLY A 58 35.11 -18.79 5.09
N ASP A 59 36.41 -18.59 5.37
CA ASP A 59 36.93 -18.46 6.75
C ASP A 59 37.10 -17.01 7.23
N SER A 60 37.20 -16.04 6.33
CA SER A 60 37.41 -14.62 6.68
C SER A 60 36.95 -13.67 5.58
N TRP A 61 36.49 -12.49 6.00
CA TRP A 61 35.90 -11.48 5.12
C TRP A 61 36.38 -10.08 5.48
N HIS A 62 36.45 -9.22 4.46
CA HIS A 62 36.68 -7.79 4.62
C HIS A 62 35.72 -7.03 3.72
N ALA A 63 35.02 -6.03 4.28
CA ALA A 63 34.10 -5.20 3.52
C ALA A 63 34.12 -3.74 3.98
N PHE A 64 34.12 -2.84 3.01
CA PHE A 64 33.81 -1.42 3.19
C PHE A 64 32.46 -1.11 2.56
N ILE A 65 31.71 -0.23 3.19
CA ILE A 65 30.56 0.43 2.59
C ILE A 65 30.73 1.94 2.67
N GLY A 66 30.09 2.69 1.79
CA GLY A 66 30.12 4.14 1.88
C GLY A 66 29.67 4.81 0.60
N VAL A 67 30.26 5.97 0.33
CA VAL A 67 30.01 6.73 -0.90
C VAL A 67 31.29 7.11 -1.60
N LEU A 68 31.18 7.27 -2.91
CA LEU A 68 32.30 7.58 -3.79
C LEU A 68 31.86 8.43 -4.98
N GLN A 69 32.76 9.26 -5.48
CA GLN A 69 32.57 10.09 -6.67
C GLN A 69 32.90 9.29 -7.95
N PRO A 70 32.44 9.74 -9.13
CA PRO A 70 32.74 9.08 -10.40
C PRO A 70 34.23 8.84 -10.68
N SER A 71 35.11 9.68 -10.12
CA SER A 71 36.57 9.63 -10.26
C SER A 71 37.28 8.67 -9.29
N ALA A 72 36.57 8.10 -8.31
CA ALA A 72 37.16 7.22 -7.31
C ALA A 72 37.70 5.93 -7.95
N ARG A 73 38.82 5.44 -7.40
CA ARG A 73 39.45 4.19 -7.84
C ARG A 73 38.61 2.97 -7.46
N LEU A 74 38.27 2.14 -8.45
CA LEU A 74 37.52 0.89 -8.23
C LEU A 74 38.41 -0.33 -8.01
N ASP A 75 39.74 -0.18 -8.13
CA ASP A 75 40.75 -1.21 -7.84
C ASP A 75 41.24 -1.20 -6.38
N ASN A 76 40.60 -0.38 -5.53
CA ASN A 76 40.95 -0.22 -4.12
C ASN A 76 39.71 -0.01 -3.25
N TYR A 77 39.84 -0.03 -1.93
CA TYR A 77 38.72 0.15 -1.00
C TYR A 77 38.16 1.58 -1.02
N ILE A 78 36.86 1.73 -0.74
CA ILE A 78 36.21 3.03 -0.61
C ILE A 78 36.87 3.83 0.52
N GLY A 79 37.27 5.07 0.21
CA GLY A 79 37.99 5.93 1.15
C GLY A 79 39.52 5.79 1.07
N ALA A 80 40.06 4.97 0.17
CA ALA A 80 41.50 4.90 -0.10
C ALA A 80 42.06 6.18 -0.76
N ASP A 81 41.21 6.93 -1.47
CA ASP A 81 41.52 8.23 -2.06
C ASP A 81 40.56 9.31 -1.53
N ALA A 82 40.78 10.56 -1.93
CA ALA A 82 39.96 11.70 -1.48
C ALA A 82 38.56 11.72 -2.13
N ALA A 83 38.30 10.84 -3.10
CA ALA A 83 37.05 10.78 -3.86
C ALA A 83 36.00 9.87 -3.20
N GLY A 84 36.25 9.34 -2.00
CA GLY A 84 35.29 8.53 -1.26
C GLY A 84 35.42 8.59 0.25
N VAL A 85 34.38 8.12 0.94
CA VAL A 85 34.35 7.91 2.39
C VAL A 85 33.84 6.51 2.64
N GLY A 86 34.65 5.67 3.29
CA GLY A 86 34.32 4.26 3.51
C GLY A 86 34.39 3.85 4.97
N TRP A 87 33.41 3.08 5.42
CA TRP A 87 33.38 2.45 6.72
C TRP A 87 33.77 0.99 6.61
N TYR A 88 34.88 0.63 7.24
CA TYR A 88 35.35 -0.74 7.36
C TYR A 88 34.59 -1.48 8.46
N LEU A 89 33.68 -2.36 8.03
CA LEU A 89 32.72 -3.04 8.88
C LEU A 89 33.34 -3.97 9.93
N GLY A 90 34.34 -4.76 9.53
CA GLY A 90 35.00 -5.73 10.41
C GLY A 90 35.99 -5.13 11.41
N GLN A 91 36.40 -3.87 11.23
CA GLN A 91 37.34 -3.18 12.12
C GLN A 91 36.75 -1.96 12.84
N GLY A 92 35.55 -1.50 12.47
CA GLY A 92 34.93 -0.35 13.09
C GLY A 92 35.72 0.95 12.86
N THR A 93 36.25 1.14 11.65
CA THR A 93 37.08 2.30 11.28
C THR A 93 36.56 2.98 10.01
N ILE A 94 36.65 4.31 9.93
CA ILE A 94 36.27 5.08 8.74
C ILE A 94 37.52 5.62 8.07
N TYR A 95 37.56 5.55 6.74
CA TYR A 95 38.66 5.99 5.90
C TYR A 95 38.24 7.10 4.94
N VAL A 96 39.12 8.08 4.77
CA VAL A 96 39.07 9.13 3.73
C VAL A 96 40.49 9.45 3.30
N GLY A 97 40.78 9.46 2.00
CA GLY A 97 42.14 9.74 1.50
C GLY A 97 43.19 8.73 1.97
N GLY A 98 42.78 7.50 2.28
CA GLY A 98 43.66 6.44 2.79
C GLY A 98 43.99 6.56 4.29
N ALA A 99 43.50 7.59 4.97
CA ALA A 99 43.71 7.80 6.40
C ALA A 99 42.50 7.36 7.22
N VAL A 100 42.75 6.76 8.39
CA VAL A 100 41.72 6.49 9.39
C VAL A 100 41.31 7.82 10.03
N VAL A 101 40.03 8.18 9.87
CA VAL A 101 39.46 9.43 10.40
C VAL A 101 38.53 9.20 11.60
N ALA A 102 38.12 7.96 11.83
CA ALA A 102 37.41 7.51 13.01
C ALA A 102 37.73 6.04 13.28
N SER A 103 37.77 5.64 14.55
CA SER A 103 38.08 4.27 15.00
C SER A 103 37.28 3.92 16.25
N GLY A 104 37.20 2.63 16.58
CA GLY A 104 36.46 2.16 17.75
C GLY A 104 34.95 2.19 17.58
N LEU A 105 34.48 2.24 16.32
CA LEU A 105 33.06 2.13 16.01
C LEU A 105 32.57 0.69 16.23
N PRO A 106 31.27 0.48 16.49
CA PRO A 106 30.72 -0.86 16.61
C PRO A 106 31.03 -1.72 15.37
N LEU A 107 31.48 -2.95 15.59
CA LEU A 107 31.69 -3.91 14.52
C LEU A 107 30.33 -4.34 13.95
N VAL A 108 30.27 -4.56 12.65
CA VAL A 108 29.09 -5.09 11.95
C VAL A 108 29.36 -6.57 11.66
N ALA A 109 28.55 -7.45 12.23
CA ALA A 109 28.66 -8.88 12.00
C ALA A 109 28.06 -9.25 10.63
N PRO A 110 28.46 -10.38 10.04
CA PRO A 110 27.78 -10.95 8.88
C PRO A 110 26.26 -11.07 9.14
N GLY A 111 25.45 -10.60 8.20
CA GLY A 111 23.99 -10.55 8.33
C GLY A 111 23.43 -9.30 9.03
N ASP A 112 24.24 -8.55 9.78
CA ASP A 112 23.81 -7.25 10.34
C ASP A 112 23.55 -6.25 9.21
N VAL A 113 22.64 -5.30 9.45
CA VAL A 113 22.38 -4.18 8.54
C VAL A 113 23.24 -2.98 8.89
N ALA A 114 23.96 -2.48 7.88
CA ALA A 114 24.74 -1.26 7.95
C ALA A 114 24.17 -0.20 6.99
N GLY A 115 23.86 0.99 7.49
CA GLY A 115 23.23 2.07 6.72
C GLY A 115 24.20 3.20 6.40
N VAL A 116 24.04 3.81 5.23
CA VAL A 116 24.76 5.00 4.78
C VAL A 116 23.74 6.05 4.34
N LEU A 117 23.73 7.22 4.98
CA LEU A 117 22.88 8.35 4.62
C LEU A 117 23.76 9.55 4.25
N VAL A 118 23.49 10.21 3.13
CA VAL A 118 24.10 11.47 2.74
C VAL A 118 23.05 12.58 2.70
N ARG A 119 23.41 13.75 3.23
CA ARG A 119 22.64 14.99 3.13
C ARG A 119 23.41 15.93 2.22
N LEU A 120 22.89 16.17 1.03
CA LEU A 120 23.57 16.96 0.00
C LEU A 120 23.02 18.39 -0.12
N ASP A 121 21.83 18.64 0.45
CA ASP A 121 21.18 19.96 0.50
C ASP A 121 21.02 20.47 1.94
N GLY A 122 20.72 21.77 2.08
CA GLY A 122 20.33 22.38 3.38
C GLY A 122 21.49 22.69 4.33
N GLY A 123 22.73 22.65 3.84
CA GLY A 123 23.94 22.93 4.64
C GLY A 123 25.22 22.41 3.94
N ALA A 124 26.30 22.28 4.71
CA ALA A 124 27.50 21.59 4.23
C ALA A 124 27.20 20.09 4.04
N PRO A 125 27.48 19.50 2.87
CA PRO A 125 27.18 18.09 2.62
C PRO A 125 27.78 17.17 3.68
N ALA A 126 27.00 16.21 4.17
CA ALA A 126 27.39 15.33 5.26
C ALA A 126 27.03 13.87 4.98
N ILE A 127 27.74 12.95 5.63
CA ILE A 127 27.49 11.51 5.62
C ILE A 127 27.30 11.00 7.05
N GLU A 128 26.30 10.15 7.23
CA GLU A 128 25.93 9.48 8.46
C GLU A 128 25.99 7.96 8.23
N PHE A 129 26.57 7.24 9.19
CA PHE A 129 26.66 5.77 9.19
C PHE A 129 25.80 5.20 10.31
N TYR A 130 25.12 4.09 10.04
CA TYR A 130 24.21 3.43 10.97
C TYR A 130 24.51 1.94 11.11
N LYS A 131 24.35 1.39 12.32
CA LYS A 131 24.21 -0.06 12.55
C LYS A 131 22.78 -0.34 13.00
N GLY A 132 22.00 -1.05 12.17
CA GLY A 132 20.56 -1.16 12.34
C GLY A 132 19.92 0.23 12.43
N SER A 133 19.19 0.51 13.51
CA SER A 133 18.58 1.83 13.75
C SER A 133 19.50 2.86 14.41
N THR A 134 20.71 2.48 14.83
CA THR A 134 21.59 3.32 15.67
C THR A 134 22.60 4.08 14.82
N LEU A 135 22.63 5.42 14.96
CA LEU A 135 23.67 6.26 14.36
C LEU A 135 25.01 5.92 15.02
N VAL A 136 26.00 5.52 14.23
CA VAL A 136 27.35 5.19 14.74
C VAL A 136 28.36 6.31 14.48
N HIS A 137 28.19 7.10 13.41
CA HIS A 137 29.09 8.20 13.09
C HIS A 137 28.44 9.20 12.13
N SER A 138 28.86 10.47 12.19
CA SER A 138 28.48 11.51 11.24
C SER A 138 29.68 12.42 10.96
N ARG A 139 29.86 12.85 9.71
CA ARG A 139 30.91 13.78 9.31
C ARG A 139 30.57 14.56 8.03
N PRO A 140 31.25 15.68 7.76
CA PRO A 140 31.20 16.33 6.45
C PRO A 140 31.76 15.42 5.34
N LEU A 141 31.14 15.50 4.17
CA LEU A 141 31.62 14.89 2.94
C LEU A 141 32.80 15.71 2.36
N PRO A 142 33.73 15.05 1.65
CA PRO A 142 34.71 15.74 0.81
C PRO A 142 34.01 16.68 -0.20
N ALA A 143 34.71 17.71 -0.68
CA ALA A 143 34.18 18.58 -1.72
C ALA A 143 33.96 17.80 -3.04
N GLY A 144 32.93 18.17 -3.80
CA GLY A 144 32.62 17.61 -5.12
C GLY A 144 31.28 16.87 -5.17
N GLY A 145 31.13 16.04 -6.20
CA GLY A 145 29.91 15.32 -6.54
C GLY A 145 29.87 15.03 -8.06
N PRO A 146 28.87 14.27 -8.55
CA PRO A 146 27.81 13.61 -7.79
C PRO A 146 28.34 12.42 -6.97
N TRP A 147 27.54 11.92 -6.04
CA TRP A 147 27.88 10.80 -5.16
C TRP A 147 27.15 9.54 -5.59
N HIS A 148 27.86 8.42 -5.56
CA HIS A 148 27.35 7.05 -5.65
C HIS A 148 27.46 6.39 -4.27
N PHE A 149 26.55 5.48 -3.94
CA PHE A 149 26.84 4.52 -2.89
C PHE A 149 27.77 3.43 -3.43
N GLY A 150 28.47 2.71 -2.57
CA GLY A 150 29.29 1.58 -3.00
C GLY A 150 29.66 0.61 -1.90
N ALA A 151 30.22 -0.53 -2.33
CA ALA A 151 30.81 -1.52 -1.46
C ALA A 151 32.16 -1.98 -2.03
N SER A 152 33.16 -2.17 -1.17
CA SER A 152 34.44 -2.80 -1.50
C SER A 152 34.57 -4.11 -0.75
N LEU A 153 34.79 -5.20 -1.47
CA LEU A 153 34.81 -6.54 -0.92
C LEU A 153 36.18 -7.19 -1.15
N GLN A 154 36.64 -7.97 -0.19
CA GLN A 154 37.86 -8.76 -0.30
C GLN A 154 37.71 -10.07 0.47
N ALA A 155 38.06 -11.17 -0.18
CA ALA A 155 38.19 -12.48 0.45
C ALA A 155 39.64 -12.65 0.94
N ALA A 156 39.82 -13.22 2.14
CA ALA A 156 41.16 -13.36 2.72
C ALA A 156 41.81 -14.74 2.50
N ALA A 157 41.05 -15.81 2.27
CA ALA A 157 41.59 -17.17 2.17
C ALA A 157 40.87 -18.09 1.15
N GLY A 158 40.48 -17.53 -0.01
CA GLY A 158 39.55 -18.21 -0.92
C GLY A 158 38.11 -18.12 -0.41
N GLY A 159 37.14 -18.19 -1.32
CA GLY A 159 35.73 -17.95 -1.02
C GLY A 159 35.18 -16.69 -1.67
N VAL A 160 33.95 -16.33 -1.29
CA VAL A 160 33.21 -15.21 -1.87
C VAL A 160 32.61 -14.36 -0.75
N VAL A 161 32.85 -13.06 -0.80
CA VAL A 161 32.14 -12.09 0.04
C VAL A 161 31.01 -11.51 -0.78
N HIS A 162 29.82 -11.44 -0.21
CA HIS A 162 28.64 -10.89 -0.85
C HIS A 162 28.15 -9.67 -0.08
N CYS A 163 27.61 -8.71 -0.81
CA CYS A 163 26.95 -7.54 -0.23
C CYS A 163 25.65 -7.27 -0.99
N ALA A 164 24.52 -7.37 -0.29
CA ALA A 164 23.23 -6.93 -0.80
C ALA A 164 23.04 -5.44 -0.48
N VAL A 165 22.35 -4.73 -1.37
CA VAL A 165 21.96 -3.33 -1.15
C VAL A 165 20.45 -3.16 -1.15
N ASN A 166 19.92 -2.49 -0.13
CA ASN A 166 18.60 -1.90 -0.14
C ASN A 166 18.72 -0.38 -0.32
N ALA A 167 18.35 0.12 -1.49
CA ALA A 167 18.33 1.54 -1.83
C ALA A 167 16.94 2.18 -1.62
N GLY A 168 15.98 1.47 -1.04
CA GLY A 168 14.60 1.92 -0.87
C GLY A 168 13.57 1.12 -1.64
N GLN A 169 14.01 0.17 -2.47
CA GLN A 169 13.10 -0.77 -3.10
C GLN A 169 12.30 -1.58 -2.08
N TRP A 170 12.84 -1.83 -0.88
CA TRP A 170 12.22 -2.66 0.17
C TRP A 170 12.19 -1.91 1.50
N GLN A 171 11.48 -2.47 2.48
CA GLN A 171 11.44 -1.93 3.84
C GLN A 171 12.84 -1.87 4.45
N GLY A 172 13.27 -0.66 4.83
CA GLY A 172 14.56 -0.42 5.47
C GLY A 172 14.51 -0.56 6.99
N ILE A 173 15.57 -1.11 7.58
CA ILE A 173 15.74 -1.23 9.04
C ILE A 173 16.34 0.06 9.62
N SER A 174 17.29 0.67 8.90
CA SER A 174 17.98 1.89 9.31
C SER A 174 17.23 3.17 8.90
N PRO A 175 17.55 4.32 9.51
CA PRO A 175 17.08 5.61 9.03
C PRO A 175 17.59 5.98 7.63
N ALA A 176 18.68 5.37 7.15
CA ALA A 176 19.30 5.74 5.88
C ALA A 176 18.35 5.56 4.69
N VAL A 177 17.73 4.39 4.59
CA VAL A 177 16.75 4.10 3.54
C VAL A 177 15.42 4.81 3.82
N ARG A 178 14.97 4.82 5.10
CA ARG A 178 13.68 5.41 5.48
C ARG A 178 13.59 6.92 5.25
N GLN A 179 14.71 7.65 5.34
CA GLN A 179 14.73 9.11 5.15
C GLN A 179 15.03 9.54 3.71
N GLY A 180 15.86 8.81 2.97
CA GLY A 180 16.40 9.29 1.70
C GLY A 180 16.22 8.37 0.52
N GLY A 181 16.36 7.05 0.72
CA GLY A 181 16.51 6.08 -0.37
C GLY A 181 17.55 6.52 -1.42
N TRP A 182 17.59 5.82 -2.55
CA TRP A 182 18.43 6.18 -3.69
C TRP A 182 17.65 5.99 -5.00
N PRO A 183 16.54 6.71 -5.19
CA PRO A 183 15.71 6.56 -6.38
C PRO A 183 16.40 7.15 -7.61
N ALA A 184 15.98 6.74 -8.81
CA ALA A 184 16.31 7.46 -10.02
C ALA A 184 15.90 8.94 -9.88
N PRO A 185 16.71 9.90 -10.39
CA PRO A 185 16.32 11.30 -10.39
C PRO A 185 14.98 11.44 -11.10
N ALA A 186 13.99 12.03 -10.42
CA ALA A 186 12.74 12.38 -11.07
C ALA A 186 13.05 13.40 -12.18
N ALA A 187 12.47 13.20 -13.36
CA ALA A 187 12.45 14.25 -14.37
C ALA A 187 11.80 15.50 -13.77
N ALA A 188 12.27 16.69 -14.17
CA ALA A 188 11.62 17.92 -13.75
C ALA A 188 10.14 17.87 -14.21
N PRO A 189 9.17 18.05 -13.31
CA PRO A 189 7.77 17.94 -13.68
C PRO A 189 7.42 19.08 -14.63
N LEU A 190 6.99 18.74 -15.86
CA LEU A 190 6.35 19.72 -16.73
C LEU A 190 5.02 20.09 -16.08
N THR A 191 4.84 21.36 -15.71
CA THR A 191 3.57 21.86 -15.18
C THR A 191 2.83 22.60 -16.29
N LEU A 192 1.75 22.02 -16.78
CA LEU A 192 0.79 22.73 -17.62
C LEU A 192 -0.33 23.33 -16.77
N ARG A 193 -0.82 24.48 -17.20
CA ARG A 193 -1.90 25.23 -16.56
C ARG A 193 -2.93 25.52 -17.62
N LEU A 194 -4.06 24.83 -17.54
CA LEU A 194 -5.15 24.91 -18.51
C LEU A 194 -6.38 25.45 -17.79
N SER A 195 -7.21 26.18 -18.52
CA SER A 195 -8.50 26.71 -18.07
C SER A 195 -9.44 26.78 -19.27
N ASP A 196 -10.72 27.02 -19.02
CA ASP A 196 -11.76 27.26 -20.03
C ASP A 196 -11.67 28.65 -20.68
N VAL A 197 -11.03 29.59 -20.01
CA VAL A 197 -10.70 30.93 -20.49
C VAL A 197 -9.23 31.25 -20.21
N ASP A 198 -8.64 32.17 -20.97
CA ASP A 198 -7.30 32.65 -20.63
C ASP A 198 -7.33 33.32 -19.25
N TYR A 199 -6.51 32.81 -18.33
CA TYR A 199 -6.49 33.27 -16.94
C TYR A 199 -5.06 33.53 -16.46
N LEU A 200 -4.90 34.58 -15.65
CA LEU A 200 -3.61 34.95 -15.05
C LEU A 200 -3.79 35.04 -13.54
N SER A 201 -3.05 34.23 -12.78
CA SER A 201 -3.15 34.25 -11.33
C SER A 201 -2.67 35.58 -10.74
N ALA A 202 -3.26 35.96 -9.61
CA ALA A 202 -2.96 37.22 -8.93
C ALA A 202 -1.53 37.23 -8.35
N PRO A 203 -0.95 38.41 -8.07
CA PRO A 203 0.36 38.51 -7.43
C PRO A 203 0.43 37.84 -6.04
N SER A 204 -0.71 37.68 -5.37
CA SER A 204 -0.83 37.02 -4.07
C SER A 204 -1.02 35.51 -4.15
N ASP A 205 -1.26 34.96 -5.35
CA ASP A 205 -1.46 33.52 -5.54
C ASP A 205 -0.13 32.77 -5.53
N THR A 206 -0.20 31.45 -5.41
CA THR A 206 0.95 30.55 -5.54
C THR A 206 0.71 29.56 -6.68
N PRO A 207 1.48 29.61 -7.78
CA PRO A 207 2.49 30.63 -8.10
C PRO A 207 1.84 31.96 -8.51
N PRO A 208 2.50 33.10 -8.23
CA PRO A 208 2.00 34.41 -8.62
C PRO A 208 2.22 34.66 -10.13
N HIS A 209 1.32 35.40 -10.77
CA HIS A 209 1.41 35.75 -12.20
C HIS A 209 1.55 34.55 -13.14
N ALA A 210 1.00 33.40 -12.75
CA ALA A 210 1.02 32.20 -13.55
C ALA A 210 -0.09 32.25 -14.59
N ARG A 211 0.28 32.06 -15.86
CA ARG A 211 -0.66 31.99 -16.98
C ARG A 211 -1.29 30.60 -17.08
N TYR A 212 -2.59 30.58 -17.32
CA TYR A 212 -3.41 29.41 -17.63
C TYR A 212 -3.99 29.64 -19.03
N GLU A 213 -3.83 28.66 -19.92
CA GLU A 213 -4.30 28.77 -21.30
C GLU A 213 -5.78 28.35 -21.41
N GLY A 214 -6.59 29.17 -22.08
CA GLY A 214 -8.02 28.96 -22.32
C GLY A 214 -8.32 27.91 -23.39
N VAL A 215 -8.04 26.65 -23.08
CA VAL A 215 -8.19 25.52 -24.03
C VAL A 215 -9.15 24.43 -23.53
N VAL A 216 -9.64 24.50 -22.30
CA VAL A 216 -10.51 23.47 -21.73
C VAL A 216 -11.95 23.67 -22.19
N ASP A 217 -12.61 22.61 -22.68
CA ASP A 217 -14.06 22.64 -22.82
C ASP A 217 -14.71 22.25 -21.48
N ALA A 218 -15.11 23.24 -20.70
CA ALA A 218 -15.70 23.02 -19.38
C ALA A 218 -16.99 22.17 -19.44
N ALA A 219 -17.75 22.22 -20.55
CA ALA A 219 -18.96 21.41 -20.71
C ALA A 219 -18.65 19.92 -20.89
N SER A 220 -17.43 19.57 -21.28
CA SER A 220 -16.98 18.18 -21.43
C SER A 220 -16.49 17.54 -20.12
N LEU A 221 -16.31 18.33 -19.05
CA LEU A 221 -15.82 17.80 -17.78
C LEU A 221 -16.86 16.90 -17.14
N VAL A 222 -16.55 15.62 -17.02
CA VAL A 222 -17.36 14.66 -16.27
C VAL A 222 -16.51 14.11 -15.14
N THR A 223 -16.96 14.27 -13.90
CA THR A 223 -16.35 13.65 -12.72
C THR A 223 -17.25 12.56 -12.17
N LEU A 224 -16.64 11.46 -11.75
CA LEU A 224 -17.31 10.31 -11.18
C LEU A 224 -16.77 10.01 -9.78
N ALA A 225 -17.66 9.82 -8.82
CA ALA A 225 -17.35 9.20 -7.53
C ALA A 225 -18.33 8.05 -7.25
N GLU A 226 -17.81 6.86 -6.95
CA GLU A 226 -18.60 5.66 -6.74
C GLU A 226 -18.07 4.82 -5.58
N ILE A 227 -18.99 4.21 -4.83
CA ILE A 227 -18.68 3.06 -3.99
C ILE A 227 -19.13 1.80 -4.69
N GLY A 228 -18.33 0.73 -4.56
CA GLY A 228 -18.79 -0.59 -4.93
C GLY A 228 -20.05 -0.95 -4.14
N PHE A 229 -20.88 -1.81 -4.73
CA PHE A 229 -22.18 -2.15 -4.17
C PHE A 229 -22.26 -3.66 -3.92
N TRP A 230 -22.09 -4.00 -2.64
CA TRP A 230 -21.90 -5.35 -2.07
C TRP A 230 -20.67 -6.12 -2.57
N PRO A 231 -20.03 -6.92 -1.69
CA PRO A 231 -18.82 -7.70 -2.02
C PRO A 231 -19.12 -8.95 -2.87
N TRP A 232 -20.27 -8.94 -3.53
CA TRP A 232 -20.92 -10.08 -4.16
C TRP A 232 -21.18 -9.82 -5.65
N GLY A 233 -20.50 -8.87 -6.26
CA GLY A 233 -20.45 -8.72 -7.69
C GLY A 233 -19.00 -8.89 -8.15
N ASP A 234 -18.81 -9.15 -9.44
CA ASP A 234 -17.47 -9.10 -10.07
C ASP A 234 -16.86 -7.68 -10.03
N GLU A 235 -17.59 -6.70 -9.49
CA GLU A 235 -17.13 -5.34 -9.19
C GLU A 235 -16.26 -5.34 -7.92
N LEU A 236 -15.02 -5.83 -8.04
CA LEU A 236 -13.98 -5.48 -7.07
C LEU A 236 -13.75 -3.96 -7.08
N PRO A 237 -13.34 -3.34 -5.95
CA PRO A 237 -13.02 -1.92 -5.88
C PRO A 237 -11.74 -1.65 -6.69
N THR A 238 -11.89 -1.55 -8.00
CA THR A 238 -10.77 -1.36 -8.92
C THR A 238 -10.67 0.09 -9.35
N GLN A 239 -11.78 0.83 -9.45
CA GLN A 239 -11.79 2.27 -9.73
C GLN A 239 -13.00 2.93 -9.05
N SER A 240 -12.76 3.81 -8.08
CA SER A 240 -13.82 4.55 -7.38
C SER A 240 -14.02 5.97 -7.94
N SER A 241 -13.10 6.47 -8.76
CA SER A 241 -13.23 7.75 -9.45
C SER A 241 -12.52 7.77 -10.81
N VAL A 242 -13.15 8.43 -11.79
CA VAL A 242 -12.68 8.64 -13.17
C VAL A 242 -13.15 10.02 -13.61
N ALA A 243 -12.39 10.69 -14.47
CA ALA A 243 -12.87 11.86 -15.17
C ALA A 243 -12.42 11.92 -16.62
N GLN A 244 -13.21 12.60 -17.43
CA GLN A 244 -12.86 12.93 -18.81
C GLN A 244 -12.90 14.44 -18.99
N LEU A 245 -11.95 14.97 -19.76
CA LEU A 245 -11.85 16.39 -20.06
C LEU A 245 -11.37 16.58 -21.49
N GLN A 246 -12.19 17.23 -22.30
CA GLN A 246 -11.80 17.64 -23.64
C GLN A 246 -11.03 18.96 -23.59
N VAL A 247 -9.97 19.02 -24.41
CA VAL A 247 -9.14 20.20 -24.60
C VAL A 247 -9.14 20.54 -26.09
N ILE A 248 -9.54 21.78 -26.39
CA ILE A 248 -9.52 22.39 -27.72
C ILE A 248 -8.15 23.07 -27.91
N ASP A 249 -7.18 22.29 -28.36
CA ASP A 249 -5.77 22.67 -28.45
C ASP A 249 -5.30 22.85 -29.91
N ALA A 250 -5.88 23.83 -30.62
CA ALA A 250 -5.40 24.18 -31.97
C ALA A 250 -3.98 24.79 -31.98
N GLY A 251 -3.48 25.24 -30.81
CA GLY A 251 -2.17 25.86 -30.64
C GLY A 251 -1.04 24.89 -30.29
N GLY A 252 -1.34 23.61 -30.03
CA GLY A 252 -0.35 22.59 -29.66
C GLY A 252 0.23 22.74 -28.25
N VAL A 253 -0.49 23.37 -27.31
CA VAL A 253 -0.10 23.58 -25.91
C VAL A 253 0.16 22.26 -25.19
N ILE A 254 -0.62 21.21 -25.50
CA ILE A 254 -0.50 19.89 -24.85
C ILE A 254 0.34 18.89 -25.67
N ASP A 255 0.80 19.25 -26.87
CA ASP A 255 1.66 18.39 -27.70
C ASP A 255 2.97 17.95 -26.99
N PRO A 256 3.64 18.78 -26.16
CA PRO A 256 4.80 18.34 -25.40
C PRO A 256 4.50 17.19 -24.44
N LEU A 257 3.26 17.06 -23.95
CA LEU A 257 2.85 15.93 -23.11
C LEU A 257 2.83 14.62 -23.91
N LEU A 258 2.38 14.66 -25.17
CA LEU A 258 2.31 13.46 -26.02
C LEU A 258 3.68 12.81 -26.29
N GLN A 259 4.78 13.52 -26.02
CA GLN A 259 6.14 13.01 -26.15
C GLN A 259 6.69 12.40 -24.84
N GLN A 260 5.93 12.45 -23.75
CA GLN A 260 6.30 11.94 -22.43
C GLN A 260 5.53 10.67 -22.09
N ASP A 261 6.01 9.98 -21.06
CA ASP A 261 5.23 8.95 -20.38
C ASP A 261 4.30 9.63 -19.37
N LEU A 262 3.00 9.58 -19.66
CA LEU A 262 1.97 10.42 -19.02
C LEU A 262 1.23 9.75 -17.87
N THR A 263 1.32 8.42 -17.77
CA THR A 263 0.51 7.67 -16.80
C THR A 263 0.95 7.99 -15.37
N GLY A 264 -0.01 8.42 -14.55
CA GLY A 264 0.22 8.77 -13.14
C GLY A 264 0.56 10.24 -12.89
N TRP A 265 0.52 11.10 -13.91
CA TRP A 265 0.79 12.53 -13.71
C TRP A 265 -0.34 13.18 -12.90
N PRO A 266 -0.04 13.94 -11.84
CA PRO A 266 -1.07 14.52 -10.99
C PRO A 266 -1.82 15.64 -11.73
N VAL A 267 -3.15 15.57 -11.69
CA VAL A 267 -4.07 16.57 -12.22
C VAL A 267 -4.92 17.12 -11.08
N ALA A 268 -4.94 18.44 -10.92
CA ALA A 268 -5.78 19.12 -9.95
C ALA A 268 -6.79 19.99 -10.69
N ILE A 269 -8.08 19.78 -10.41
CA ILE A 269 -9.18 20.54 -10.99
C ILE A 269 -9.80 21.38 -9.89
N SER A 270 -9.91 22.69 -10.14
CA SER A 270 -10.57 23.63 -9.24
C SER A 270 -11.51 24.52 -10.05
N LEU A 271 -12.57 25.01 -9.40
CA LEU A 271 -13.54 25.93 -9.97
C LEU A 271 -13.36 27.31 -9.30
N GLY A 272 -13.37 28.39 -10.08
CA GLY A 272 -13.26 29.74 -9.55
C GLY A 272 -13.83 30.77 -10.52
N ASP A 273 -14.04 31.98 -10.01
CA ASP A 273 -14.52 33.09 -10.83
C ASP A 273 -13.41 33.62 -11.73
N THR A 274 -13.75 34.00 -12.96
CA THR A 274 -12.80 34.55 -13.95
C THR A 274 -12.10 35.82 -13.43
N GLU A 275 -12.77 36.62 -12.60
CA GLU A 275 -12.21 37.81 -11.96
C GLU A 275 -11.62 37.54 -10.56
N GLY A 276 -11.72 36.29 -10.09
CA GLY A 276 -11.28 35.86 -8.78
C GLY A 276 -9.79 35.52 -8.71
N THR A 277 -9.30 35.34 -7.48
CA THR A 277 -7.93 34.83 -7.24
C THR A 277 -7.92 33.31 -7.30
N ARG A 278 -6.79 32.71 -7.69
CA ARG A 278 -6.63 31.26 -7.71
C ARG A 278 -6.76 30.66 -6.31
N ALA A 279 -6.33 31.40 -5.28
CA ALA A 279 -6.50 31.01 -3.88
C ALA A 279 -7.97 31.03 -3.41
N GLY A 280 -8.86 31.74 -4.11
CA GLY A 280 -10.30 31.76 -3.85
C GLY A 280 -11.07 30.65 -4.56
N ALA A 281 -10.44 29.92 -5.48
CA ALA A 281 -11.05 28.80 -6.17
C ALA A 281 -11.29 27.60 -5.22
N SER A 282 -12.37 26.87 -5.43
CA SER A 282 -12.68 25.64 -4.70
C SER A 282 -12.10 24.42 -5.42
N ASP A 283 -11.53 23.49 -4.65
CA ASP A 283 -11.08 22.22 -5.21
C ASP A 283 -12.28 21.36 -5.59
N VAL A 284 -12.27 20.88 -6.83
CA VAL A 284 -13.33 20.06 -7.41
C VAL A 284 -12.96 18.60 -7.35
N ALA A 285 -11.75 18.27 -7.82
CA ALA A 285 -11.26 16.92 -7.86
C ALA A 285 -9.74 16.88 -8.04
N ARG A 286 -9.16 15.76 -7.63
CA ARG A 286 -7.76 15.42 -7.87
C ARG A 286 -7.69 14.07 -8.56
N PHE A 287 -7.01 14.01 -9.70
CA PHE A 287 -6.86 12.80 -10.49
C PHE A 287 -5.39 12.54 -10.85
N ALA A 288 -5.15 11.40 -11.47
CA ALA A 288 -3.96 11.13 -12.24
C ALA A 288 -4.32 11.02 -13.73
N LEU A 289 -3.51 11.58 -14.61
CA LEU A 289 -3.63 11.37 -16.05
C LEU A 289 -3.34 9.90 -16.37
N ASP A 290 -4.25 9.25 -17.09
CA ASP A 290 -4.08 7.87 -17.55
C ASP A 290 -3.46 7.87 -18.95
N TYR A 291 -4.17 8.45 -19.91
CA TYR A 291 -3.70 8.67 -21.28
C TYR A 291 -4.39 9.87 -21.94
N ILE A 292 -3.85 10.31 -23.08
CA ILE A 292 -4.45 11.34 -23.93
C ILE A 292 -4.83 10.69 -25.25
N GLU A 293 -6.12 10.82 -25.61
CA GLU A 293 -6.63 10.43 -26.91
C GLU A 293 -6.60 11.64 -27.85
N VAL A 294 -5.86 11.53 -28.95
CA VAL A 294 -5.82 12.57 -29.99
C VAL A 294 -6.96 12.30 -30.97
N GLN A 295 -7.98 13.16 -30.96
CA GLN A 295 -9.12 13.03 -31.86
C GLN A 295 -8.80 13.65 -33.22
N ASP A 296 -8.25 14.87 -33.21
CA ASP A 296 -7.71 15.57 -34.37
C ASP A 296 -6.63 16.59 -33.94
N ASP A 297 -6.15 17.40 -34.89
CA ASP A 297 -5.10 18.41 -34.63
C ASP A 297 -5.55 19.52 -33.64
N GLY A 298 -6.86 19.75 -33.50
CA GLY A 298 -7.45 20.79 -32.65
C GLY A 298 -8.15 20.27 -31.39
N ALA A 299 -8.41 18.98 -31.26
CA ALA A 299 -9.15 18.39 -30.14
C ALA A 299 -8.46 17.14 -29.59
N LYS A 300 -8.28 17.13 -28.26
CA LYS A 300 -7.69 16.00 -27.53
C LYS A 300 -8.53 15.71 -26.28
N LEU A 301 -8.72 14.43 -25.96
CA LEU A 301 -9.49 13.98 -24.80
C LEU A 301 -8.54 13.41 -23.74
N LEU A 302 -8.55 14.01 -22.55
CA LEU A 302 -7.76 13.57 -21.42
C LEU A 302 -8.60 12.57 -20.62
N HIS A 303 -8.10 11.34 -20.48
CA HIS A 303 -8.69 10.33 -19.62
C HIS A 303 -7.95 10.35 -18.28
N LEU A 304 -8.69 10.58 -17.21
CA LEU A 304 -8.19 10.75 -15.86
C LEU A 304 -8.71 9.62 -14.97
N ARG A 305 -7.83 9.06 -14.14
CA ARG A 305 -8.15 8.02 -13.16
C ARG A 305 -7.96 8.52 -11.73
N ASP A 306 -8.50 7.80 -10.76
CA ASP A 306 -8.27 8.05 -9.33
C ASP A 306 -6.77 8.31 -9.05
N ALA A 307 -6.48 9.40 -8.32
CA ALA A 307 -5.12 9.79 -7.97
C ALA A 307 -4.41 8.85 -6.96
N HIS A 308 -5.03 7.73 -6.60
CA HIS A 308 -4.53 6.75 -5.64
C HIS A 308 -3.80 5.54 -6.27
N ASP A 309 -2.93 5.82 -7.24
CA ASP A 309 -1.94 4.87 -7.77
C ASP A 309 -1.00 4.33 -6.68
N ASP A 310 -0.86 5.06 -5.57
CA ASP A 310 -0.09 4.63 -4.41
C ASP A 310 -0.67 3.37 -3.73
N LEU A 311 -1.95 3.04 -3.97
CA LEU A 311 -2.55 1.80 -3.49
C LEU A 311 -2.03 0.56 -4.24
N ASP A 312 -1.41 0.73 -5.41
CA ASP A 312 -0.80 -0.36 -6.16
C ASP A 312 0.64 -0.64 -5.70
N GLU A 313 1.17 0.12 -4.73
CA GLU A 313 2.42 -0.22 -4.05
C GLU A 313 2.27 -1.49 -3.20
N ASP A 314 3.35 -2.27 -3.13
CA ASP A 314 3.40 -3.52 -2.36
C ASP A 314 3.21 -3.27 -0.86
N LEU A 315 2.29 -4.00 -0.25
CA LEU A 315 2.12 -4.05 1.20
C LEU A 315 3.26 -4.82 1.89
N THR A 316 3.67 -5.92 1.27
CA THR A 316 4.74 -6.83 1.73
C THR A 316 6.11 -6.29 1.31
N ARG A 317 6.54 -5.21 1.96
CA ARG A 317 7.78 -4.50 1.60
C ARG A 317 9.05 -5.15 2.15
N GLY A 318 8.95 -5.97 3.19
CA GLY A 318 10.08 -6.75 3.72
C GLY A 318 10.42 -7.93 2.81
N VAL A 319 11.70 -8.26 2.68
CA VAL A 319 12.17 -9.40 1.87
C VAL A 319 13.31 -10.10 2.61
N PHE A 320 13.37 -11.42 2.50
CA PHE A 320 14.48 -12.20 3.01
C PHE A 320 15.70 -12.08 2.09
N LEU A 321 16.82 -11.67 2.67
CA LEU A 321 18.07 -11.58 1.94
C LEU A 321 18.68 -12.97 1.69
N PRO A 322 19.57 -13.13 0.69
CA PRO A 322 20.21 -14.42 0.40
C PRO A 322 21.04 -15.01 1.53
N SER A 323 21.33 -14.24 2.58
CA SER A 323 21.91 -14.73 3.82
C SER A 323 21.01 -15.73 4.57
N VAL A 324 19.73 -15.85 4.17
CA VAL A 324 18.79 -16.88 4.61
C VAL A 324 18.43 -17.75 3.40
N PRO A 325 19.25 -18.77 3.06
CA PRO A 325 19.17 -19.46 1.77
C PRO A 325 17.80 -20.07 1.46
N SER A 326 17.12 -20.63 2.47
CA SER A 326 15.79 -21.25 2.34
C SER A 326 14.68 -20.27 1.96
N LEU A 327 14.87 -18.97 2.23
CA LEU A 327 13.86 -17.94 2.05
C LEU A 327 14.31 -16.83 1.08
N SER A 328 15.50 -16.93 0.50
CA SER A 328 16.11 -15.89 -0.33
C SER A 328 15.13 -15.27 -1.33
N TRP A 329 15.04 -13.94 -1.33
CA TRP A 329 14.18 -13.10 -2.17
C TRP A 329 12.67 -13.30 -2.00
N ARG A 330 12.22 -14.14 -1.06
CA ARG A 330 10.80 -14.20 -0.69
C ARG A 330 10.42 -12.99 0.15
N VAL A 331 9.19 -12.52 -0.02
CA VAL A 331 8.66 -11.46 0.84
C VAL A 331 8.52 -11.96 2.28
N GLN A 332 8.70 -11.05 3.23
CA GLN A 332 8.42 -11.31 4.63
C GLN A 332 6.91 -11.24 4.87
N PRO A 333 6.32 -12.16 5.64
CA PRO A 333 4.88 -12.18 5.83
C PRO A 333 4.39 -10.97 6.63
N VAL A 334 3.21 -10.46 6.27
CA VAL A 334 2.52 -9.41 6.99
C VAL A 334 1.41 -10.02 7.83
N VAL A 335 1.35 -9.67 9.11
CA VAL A 335 0.28 -10.03 10.05
C VAL A 335 -0.31 -8.75 10.62
N VAL A 336 -1.62 -8.56 10.46
CA VAL A 336 -2.37 -7.42 11.03
C VAL A 336 -3.54 -7.97 11.83
N GLY A 337 -3.60 -7.66 13.13
CA GLY A 337 -4.62 -8.20 14.02
C GLY A 337 -4.44 -9.69 14.29
N ALA A 338 -5.51 -10.37 14.67
CA ALA A 338 -5.52 -11.77 15.12
C ALA A 338 -5.68 -12.72 13.94
N VAL A 339 -4.66 -13.54 13.65
CA VAL A 339 -4.63 -14.44 12.50
C VAL A 339 -4.43 -15.88 12.97
N ALA A 340 -5.19 -16.80 12.36
CA ALA A 340 -5.08 -18.22 12.60
C ALA A 340 -4.09 -18.88 11.64
N SER A 341 -3.35 -19.87 12.13
CA SER A 341 -2.51 -20.75 11.32
C SER A 341 -1.48 -20.01 10.45
N VAL A 342 -0.86 -18.95 10.97
CA VAL A 342 0.27 -18.24 10.37
C VAL A 342 1.42 -19.24 10.17
N PRO A 343 1.90 -19.47 8.94
CA PRO A 343 2.97 -20.43 8.69
C PRO A 343 4.30 -19.92 9.25
N ALA A 344 5.02 -20.78 9.99
CA ALA A 344 6.37 -20.49 10.41
C ALA A 344 7.37 -20.87 9.30
N LEU A 345 8.04 -19.87 8.74
CA LEU A 345 8.95 -20.04 7.61
C LEU A 345 10.36 -20.40 8.10
N PRO A 346 10.93 -21.58 7.77
CA PRO A 346 12.21 -22.03 8.31
C PRO A 346 13.35 -21.09 7.87
N ALA A 347 13.97 -20.43 8.85
CA ALA A 347 15.06 -19.47 8.67
C ALA A 347 16.45 -20.13 8.76
N ASN A 348 16.52 -21.40 9.15
CA ASN A 348 17.74 -22.20 9.20
C ASN A 348 17.50 -23.60 8.59
N SER A 349 18.57 -24.39 8.44
CA SER A 349 18.54 -25.67 7.73
C SER A 349 17.73 -26.76 8.42
N ASP A 350 17.62 -26.73 9.76
CA ASP A 350 16.87 -27.72 10.54
C ASP A 350 15.47 -27.24 10.94
N GLY A 351 15.09 -26.00 10.62
CA GLY A 351 13.79 -25.42 10.93
C GLY A 351 13.56 -25.05 12.40
N SER A 352 14.57 -25.17 13.26
CA SER A 352 14.46 -24.80 14.68
C SER A 352 14.32 -23.28 14.91
N VAL A 353 14.68 -22.48 13.91
CA VAL A 353 14.38 -21.04 13.87
C VAL A 353 13.45 -20.77 12.70
N ALA A 354 12.29 -20.17 12.97
CA ALA A 354 11.29 -19.90 11.95
C ALA A 354 10.76 -18.46 12.02
N PHE A 355 10.61 -17.82 10.88
CA PHE A 355 10.11 -16.45 10.76
C PHE A 355 8.59 -16.43 10.64
N LEU A 356 7.94 -15.53 11.38
CA LEU A 356 6.48 -15.44 11.45
C LEU A 356 5.93 -14.20 10.75
N ALA A 357 6.54 -13.04 10.97
CA ALA A 357 6.03 -11.75 10.48
C ALA A 357 7.14 -10.70 10.35
N ASP A 358 6.94 -9.75 9.44
CA ASP A 358 7.86 -8.65 9.13
C ASP A 358 7.94 -7.55 10.20
N ALA A 359 7.01 -7.57 11.16
CA ALA A 359 6.91 -6.67 12.28
C ALA A 359 6.73 -7.46 13.59
N PRO A 360 7.13 -6.91 14.75
CA PRO A 360 6.97 -7.59 16.04
C PRO A 360 5.52 -8.00 16.29
N LEU A 361 5.30 -9.28 16.60
CA LEU A 361 3.99 -9.78 17.02
C LEU A 361 3.73 -9.43 18.48
N ALA A 362 2.54 -8.94 18.78
CA ALA A 362 2.14 -8.59 20.14
C ALA A 362 1.83 -9.85 20.97
N GLU A 363 1.39 -10.93 20.33
CA GLU A 363 1.14 -12.24 20.95
C GLU A 363 1.33 -13.39 19.96
N VAL A 364 1.83 -14.53 20.45
CA VAL A 364 1.68 -15.84 19.81
C VAL A 364 0.97 -16.75 20.81
N SER A 365 -0.29 -17.06 20.53
CA SER A 365 -1.19 -17.73 21.48
C SER A 365 -1.06 -19.25 21.45
N VAL A 366 -0.78 -19.82 20.29
CA VAL A 366 -0.59 -21.27 20.13
C VAL A 366 0.41 -21.53 19.02
N VAL A 367 1.22 -22.58 19.20
CA VAL A 367 2.14 -23.11 18.20
C VAL A 367 1.74 -24.55 17.94
N LEU A 368 1.57 -24.90 16.67
CA LEU A 368 1.07 -26.20 16.24
C LEU A 368 2.12 -26.88 15.35
N ASP A 369 2.56 -28.08 15.70
CA ASP A 369 3.35 -28.97 14.83
C ASP A 369 2.44 -30.05 14.27
N ARG A 370 2.23 -30.07 12.94
CA ARG A 370 1.31 -31.01 12.28
C ARG A 370 -0.10 -30.99 12.89
N GLY A 371 -0.54 -29.81 13.32
CA GLY A 371 -1.84 -29.56 13.93
C GLY A 371 -1.96 -29.91 15.41
N ASP A 372 -0.94 -30.52 16.02
CA ASP A 372 -0.87 -30.80 17.46
C ASP A 372 -0.24 -29.62 18.21
N VAL A 373 -0.79 -29.31 19.39
CA VAL A 373 -0.35 -28.15 20.19
C VAL A 373 0.98 -28.46 20.85
N MET A 374 1.98 -27.63 20.58
CA MET A 374 3.29 -27.77 21.21
C MET A 374 3.23 -27.47 22.71
N GLU A 375 3.90 -28.31 23.50
CA GLU A 375 3.94 -28.18 24.96
C GLU A 375 4.61 -26.86 25.40
N PRO A 376 4.12 -26.20 26.47
CA PRO A 376 4.78 -25.01 27.02
C PRO A 376 6.26 -25.25 27.34
N GLY A 377 7.12 -24.31 26.94
CA GLY A 377 8.57 -24.39 27.17
C GLY A 377 9.37 -25.12 26.09
N THR A 378 8.70 -25.69 25.08
CA THR A 378 9.37 -26.27 23.88
C THR A 378 9.66 -25.24 22.78
N TRP A 379 9.18 -24.01 22.97
CA TRP A 379 9.40 -22.91 22.05
C TRP A 379 9.46 -21.57 22.80
N SER A 380 10.03 -20.56 22.15
CA SER A 380 10.05 -19.16 22.61
C SER A 380 10.09 -18.19 21.43
N LEU A 381 9.83 -16.91 21.66
CA LEU A 381 10.02 -15.88 20.64
C LEU A 381 11.38 -15.22 20.80
N THR A 382 11.97 -14.79 19.68
CA THR A 382 13.12 -13.89 19.68
C THR A 382 12.77 -12.55 20.37
N PRO A 383 13.76 -11.78 20.86
CA PRO A 383 13.50 -10.49 21.52
C PRO A 383 12.76 -9.46 20.66
N ASP A 384 12.92 -9.52 19.32
CA ASP A 384 12.18 -8.70 18.37
C ASP A 384 10.76 -9.21 18.07
N ARG A 385 10.40 -10.39 18.60
CA ARG A 385 9.10 -11.05 18.47
C ARG A 385 8.65 -11.32 17.03
N GLN A 386 9.61 -11.47 16.11
CA GLN A 386 9.35 -11.81 14.70
C GLN A 386 9.60 -13.28 14.37
N GLN A 387 10.37 -13.97 15.22
CA GLN A 387 10.79 -15.35 14.98
C GLN A 387 10.43 -16.24 16.15
N LEU A 388 10.16 -17.50 15.81
CA LEU A 388 9.95 -18.62 16.70
C LEU A 388 11.27 -19.39 16.84
N LEU A 389 11.66 -19.66 18.07
CA LEU A 389 12.79 -20.49 18.46
C LEU A 389 12.25 -21.78 19.05
N LEU A 390 12.57 -22.92 18.43
CA LEU A 390 12.18 -24.24 18.87
C LEU A 390 13.35 -24.93 19.58
N THR A 391 13.07 -25.66 20.65
CA THR A 391 14.12 -26.43 21.36
C THR A 391 14.56 -27.67 20.60
N GLN A 392 13.75 -28.14 19.65
CA GLN A 392 14.02 -29.28 18.77
C GLN A 392 13.57 -28.96 17.34
N ALA A 393 14.18 -29.64 16.37
CA ALA A 393 13.76 -29.52 14.97
C ALA A 393 12.30 -30.00 14.80
N PRO A 394 11.46 -29.25 14.08
CA PRO A 394 10.07 -29.61 13.87
C PRO A 394 9.95 -30.85 12.99
N VAL A 395 8.92 -31.68 13.23
CA VAL A 395 8.70 -32.91 12.45
C VAL A 395 7.94 -32.61 11.16
N GLY A 396 7.08 -31.60 11.16
CA GLY A 396 6.35 -31.17 9.98
C GLY A 396 6.15 -29.65 9.93
N PRO A 397 5.17 -29.18 9.15
CA PRO A 397 4.92 -27.75 9.07
C PRO A 397 4.43 -27.21 10.41
N ILE A 398 5.07 -26.13 10.85
CA ILE A 398 4.65 -25.36 12.00
C ILE A 398 3.71 -24.23 11.55
N VAL A 399 2.59 -24.10 12.23
CA VAL A 399 1.69 -22.94 12.11
C VAL A 399 1.39 -22.38 13.50
N VAL A 400 1.13 -21.08 13.58
CA VAL A 400 0.86 -20.39 14.84
C VAL A 400 -0.40 -19.55 14.76
N ASP A 401 -1.12 -19.42 15.88
CA ASP A 401 -2.11 -18.35 15.99
C ASP A 401 -1.44 -17.16 16.66
N ALA A 402 -1.45 -16.02 15.98
CA ALA A 402 -0.72 -14.83 16.40
C ALA A 402 -1.57 -13.57 16.26
N SER A 403 -1.27 -12.57 17.08
CA SER A 403 -1.79 -11.22 16.90
C SER A 403 -0.68 -10.18 16.86
N SER A 404 -0.83 -9.20 15.97
CA SER A 404 0.00 -7.99 15.97
C SER A 404 -0.51 -6.91 16.96
N ILE A 405 -1.66 -7.13 17.62
CA ILE A 405 -2.33 -6.16 18.49
C ILE A 405 -2.57 -6.76 19.88
N GLY A 406 -2.18 -6.00 20.91
CA GLY A 406 -2.55 -6.30 22.31
C GLY A 406 -2.05 -7.65 22.82
N THR A 407 -2.63 -8.10 23.93
CA THR A 407 -2.37 -9.44 24.48
C THR A 407 -3.47 -10.41 24.08
N GLY A 408 -3.13 -11.69 23.96
CA GLY A 408 -4.05 -12.70 23.46
C GLY A 408 -4.35 -12.54 21.96
N MET A 409 -5.37 -13.26 21.48
CA MET A 409 -5.84 -13.18 20.09
C MET A 409 -6.76 -11.97 19.87
N GLN A 410 -6.27 -10.77 20.16
CA GLN A 410 -7.03 -9.54 19.96
C GLN A 410 -6.98 -9.12 18.48
N PRO A 411 -8.13 -8.99 17.78
CA PRO A 411 -8.15 -8.49 16.42
C PRO A 411 -7.85 -6.98 16.33
N ALA A 412 -7.49 -6.51 15.14
CA ALA A 412 -7.32 -5.09 14.85
C ALA A 412 -8.67 -4.46 14.48
N THR A 413 -9.02 -3.31 15.04
CA THR A 413 -10.17 -2.55 14.53
C THR A 413 -9.91 -2.10 13.08
N LEU A 414 -10.95 -1.69 12.33
CA LEU A 414 -10.77 -1.27 10.95
C LEU A 414 -9.78 -0.10 10.85
N GLU A 415 -9.93 0.88 11.73
CA GLU A 415 -9.03 2.03 11.81
C GLU A 415 -7.57 1.62 12.06
N GLN A 416 -7.33 0.69 12.98
CA GLN A 416 -5.99 0.20 13.29
C GLN A 416 -5.38 -0.56 12.12
N ALA A 417 -6.17 -1.41 11.46
CA ALA A 417 -5.72 -2.18 10.31
C ALA A 417 -5.35 -1.28 9.13
N LEU A 418 -6.21 -0.32 8.79
CA LEU A 418 -5.97 0.65 7.71
C LEU A 418 -4.77 1.55 8.03
N ARG A 419 -4.62 1.99 9.29
CA ARG A 419 -3.47 2.77 9.73
C ARG A 419 -2.16 2.02 9.52
N GLU A 420 -2.11 0.74 9.87
CA GLU A 420 -0.92 -0.09 9.69
C GLU A 420 -0.60 -0.30 8.20
N ILE A 421 -1.62 -0.56 7.38
CA ILE A 421 -1.49 -0.71 5.92
C ILE A 421 -0.96 0.59 5.29
N PHE A 422 -1.58 1.74 5.56
CA PHE A 422 -1.19 3.01 4.95
C PHE A 422 0.16 3.53 5.46
N ARG A 423 0.53 3.22 6.71
CA ARG A 423 1.86 3.53 7.25
C ARG A 423 2.97 2.89 6.43
N ARG A 424 2.75 1.70 5.85
CA ARG A 424 3.77 0.95 5.07
C ARG A 424 4.12 1.61 3.74
N ILE A 425 3.14 2.26 3.10
CA ILE A 425 3.34 3.04 1.87
C ILE A 425 3.51 4.54 2.14
N GLY A 426 3.45 4.97 3.41
CA GLY A 426 3.58 6.38 3.79
C GLY A 426 2.41 7.25 3.36
N LYS A 427 1.24 6.67 3.11
CA LYS A 427 0.03 7.39 2.69
C LYS A 427 -0.52 8.21 3.85
N THR A 428 -0.68 9.51 3.62
CA THR A 428 -1.24 10.47 4.60
C THR A 428 -2.62 11.00 4.19
N ALA A 429 -2.95 10.99 2.90
CA ALA A 429 -4.23 11.45 2.37
C ALA A 429 -5.31 10.35 2.47
N TRP A 430 -5.73 10.03 3.69
CA TRP A 430 -6.85 9.14 3.98
C TRP A 430 -7.55 9.54 5.29
N SER A 431 -8.84 9.23 5.42
CA SER A 431 -9.64 9.57 6.60
C SER A 431 -9.62 8.45 7.65
N SER A 432 -8.81 8.62 8.69
CA SER A 432 -8.86 7.70 9.85
C SER A 432 -10.13 7.86 10.67
N SER A 433 -10.75 9.04 10.64
CA SER A 433 -12.03 9.28 11.32
C SER A 433 -13.19 8.50 10.71
N ASP A 434 -13.18 8.28 9.39
CA ASP A 434 -14.22 7.49 8.72
C ASP A 434 -14.15 6.03 9.17
N ALA A 435 -12.95 5.46 9.21
CA ALA A 435 -12.72 4.11 9.70
C ALA A 435 -13.13 3.95 11.17
N ALA A 436 -12.77 4.93 12.02
CA ALA A 436 -13.19 4.95 13.42
C ALA A 436 -14.71 5.07 13.59
N ALA A 437 -15.39 5.82 12.71
CA ALA A 437 -16.85 5.92 12.72
C ALA A 437 -17.52 4.59 12.38
N ILE A 438 -16.96 3.83 11.43
CA ILE A 438 -17.43 2.47 11.10
C ILE A 438 -17.20 1.53 12.29
N ASP A 439 -16.03 1.57 12.92
CA ASP A 439 -15.74 0.79 14.14
C ASP A 439 -16.76 1.12 15.25
N ALA A 440 -17.02 2.41 15.50
CA ALA A 440 -17.97 2.84 16.52
C ALA A 440 -19.43 2.44 16.19
N ALA A 441 -19.84 2.55 14.93
CA ALA A 441 -21.20 2.21 14.51
C ALA A 441 -21.47 0.69 14.52
N THR A 442 -20.43 -0.12 14.34
CA THR A 442 -20.54 -1.58 14.30
C THR A 442 -20.36 -2.20 15.69
N GLY A 443 -19.43 -1.66 16.49
CA GLY A 443 -18.99 -2.26 17.74
C GLY A 443 -18.25 -3.59 17.56
N TYR A 444 -17.84 -3.94 16.34
CA TYR A 444 -17.12 -5.18 16.07
C TYR A 444 -15.75 -5.16 16.74
N ALA A 445 -15.29 -6.34 17.19
CA ALA A 445 -13.99 -6.45 17.84
C ALA A 445 -12.85 -6.22 16.84
N GLY A 446 -13.03 -6.66 15.58
CA GLY A 446 -12.11 -6.36 14.50
C GLY A 446 -11.74 -7.54 13.62
N ILE A 447 -10.69 -7.34 12.83
CA ILE A 447 -10.20 -8.27 11.81
C ILE A 447 -8.81 -8.85 12.11
N GLY A 448 -8.51 -9.92 11.39
CA GLY A 448 -7.19 -10.50 11.18
C GLY A 448 -6.89 -10.60 9.70
N TYR A 449 -5.71 -10.14 9.30
CA TYR A 449 -5.25 -10.18 7.93
C TYR A 449 -3.83 -10.70 7.83
N TYR A 450 -3.61 -11.58 6.85
CA TYR A 450 -2.32 -12.20 6.56
C TYR A 450 -1.97 -12.07 5.08
N ALA A 451 -0.72 -11.76 4.79
CA ALA A 451 -0.16 -11.86 3.46
C ALA A 451 1.24 -12.49 3.52
N GLY A 452 1.39 -13.69 2.95
CA GLY A 452 2.68 -14.38 2.83
C GLY A 452 3.33 -14.26 1.44
N ASP A 453 2.59 -13.72 0.48
CA ASP A 453 2.99 -13.54 -0.92
C ASP A 453 2.90 -12.05 -1.32
N PRO A 454 3.59 -11.62 -2.39
CA PRO A 454 3.53 -10.24 -2.86
C PRO A 454 2.09 -9.79 -3.12
N ILE A 455 1.66 -8.73 -2.43
CA ILE A 455 0.31 -8.19 -2.55
C ILE A 455 0.34 -6.65 -2.46
N SER A 456 -0.52 -6.00 -3.23
CA SER A 456 -0.70 -4.55 -3.18
C SER A 456 -1.58 -4.12 -2.00
N VAL A 457 -1.48 -2.85 -1.63
CA VAL A 457 -2.42 -2.24 -0.66
C VAL A 457 -3.86 -2.34 -1.16
N ARG A 458 -4.12 -2.12 -2.45
CA ARG A 458 -5.46 -2.22 -3.05
C ARG A 458 -6.08 -3.60 -2.83
N GLN A 459 -5.31 -4.66 -3.03
CA GLN A 459 -5.77 -6.03 -2.79
C GLN A 459 -6.06 -6.29 -1.31
N ALA A 460 -5.26 -5.74 -0.39
CA ALA A 460 -5.53 -5.83 1.04
C ALA A 460 -6.83 -5.10 1.44
N LEU A 461 -7.06 -3.90 0.90
CA LEU A 461 -8.33 -3.18 1.11
C LEU A 461 -9.53 -3.97 0.59
N ALA A 462 -9.39 -4.58 -0.60
CA ALA A 462 -10.42 -5.42 -1.20
C ALA A 462 -10.72 -6.69 -0.38
N ALA A 463 -9.78 -7.19 0.42
CA ALA A 463 -10.03 -8.29 1.36
C ALA A 463 -10.70 -7.82 2.66
N ILE A 464 -10.28 -6.66 3.19
CA ILE A 464 -10.69 -6.21 4.54
C ILE A 464 -12.06 -5.51 4.52
N LEU A 465 -12.24 -4.52 3.65
CA LEU A 465 -13.41 -3.63 3.68
C LEU A 465 -14.76 -4.35 3.47
N PRO A 466 -14.86 -5.37 2.60
CA PRO A 466 -16.04 -6.23 2.50
C PRO A 466 -16.54 -6.82 3.81
N SER A 467 -15.65 -7.11 4.76
CA SER A 467 -16.04 -7.66 6.07
C SER A 467 -16.98 -6.72 6.81
N TYR A 468 -16.87 -5.41 6.59
CA TYR A 468 -17.71 -4.40 7.24
C TYR A 468 -18.89 -3.93 6.36
N GLY A 469 -19.03 -4.48 5.14
CA GLY A 469 -19.89 -3.89 4.11
C GLY A 469 -19.46 -2.45 3.76
N ALA A 470 -18.15 -2.18 3.84
CA ALA A 470 -17.56 -0.87 3.66
C ALA A 470 -16.79 -0.78 2.34
N TRP A 471 -16.62 0.46 1.88
CA TRP A 471 -15.96 0.81 0.63
C TRP A 471 -15.17 2.10 0.78
N TYR A 472 -14.25 2.33 -0.14
CA TYR A 472 -13.51 3.58 -0.24
C TYR A 472 -13.88 4.35 -1.50
N TRP A 473 -13.76 5.66 -1.43
CA TRP A 473 -13.91 6.60 -2.55
C TRP A 473 -13.04 7.83 -2.28
N GLN A 474 -12.85 8.68 -3.29
CA GLN A 474 -11.99 9.86 -3.16
C GLN A 474 -12.81 11.15 -3.08
N ASP A 475 -12.53 12.00 -2.09
CA ASP A 475 -13.13 13.33 -2.02
C ASP A 475 -12.43 14.36 -2.92
N ALA A 476 -13.03 15.55 -3.03
CA ALA A 476 -12.52 16.63 -3.87
C ALA A 476 -11.08 17.05 -3.54
N ALA A 477 -10.64 16.87 -2.28
CA ALA A 477 -9.28 17.17 -1.84
C ALA A 477 -8.28 16.03 -2.16
N GLY A 478 -8.75 14.93 -2.74
CA GLY A 478 -7.96 13.73 -2.99
C GLY A 478 -7.70 12.91 -1.73
N VAL A 479 -8.53 13.04 -0.69
CA VAL A 479 -8.45 12.20 0.51
C VAL A 479 -9.28 10.95 0.29
N LEU A 480 -8.68 9.80 0.59
CA LEU A 480 -9.38 8.53 0.58
C LEU A 480 -10.38 8.47 1.75
N ARG A 481 -11.67 8.47 1.41
CA ARG A 481 -12.81 8.38 2.33
C ARG A 481 -13.29 6.95 2.45
N PHE A 482 -13.89 6.62 3.59
CA PHE A 482 -14.48 5.29 3.82
C PHE A 482 -15.94 5.45 4.22
N THR A 483 -16.79 4.58 3.70
CA THR A 483 -18.20 4.56 4.05
C THR A 483 -18.73 3.14 4.09
N ARG A 484 -19.75 2.93 4.90
CA ARG A 484 -20.43 1.64 5.03
C ARG A 484 -21.79 1.73 4.35
N VAL A 485 -22.15 0.68 3.62
CA VAL A 485 -23.51 0.57 3.07
C VAL A 485 -24.47 0.32 4.23
N VAL A 486 -25.43 1.23 4.41
CA VAL A 486 -26.46 1.18 5.47
C VAL A 486 -27.85 0.98 4.89
N ASP A 487 -28.81 0.52 5.69
CA ASP A 487 -30.22 0.54 5.30
C ASP A 487 -30.70 2.00 5.25
N PRO A 488 -31.12 2.53 4.08
CA PRO A 488 -31.57 3.91 3.96
C PRO A 488 -32.73 4.22 4.89
N SER A 489 -33.58 3.23 5.19
CA SER A 489 -34.75 3.41 6.06
C SER A 489 -34.39 3.68 7.52
N ALA A 490 -33.21 3.25 7.96
CA ALA A 490 -32.72 3.42 9.32
C ALA A 490 -32.11 4.81 9.59
N VAL A 491 -31.81 5.58 8.54
CA VAL A 491 -31.20 6.92 8.68
C VAL A 491 -32.25 7.95 9.10
N PRO A 492 -32.05 8.73 10.18
CA PRO A 492 -32.97 9.78 10.59
C PRO A 492 -33.15 10.89 9.54
N ASP A 493 -34.34 11.50 9.48
CA ASP A 493 -34.65 12.55 8.49
C ASP A 493 -33.73 13.77 8.60
N ALA A 494 -33.27 14.11 9.81
CA ALA A 494 -32.34 15.20 10.05
C ALA A 494 -30.92 14.96 9.49
N GLN A 495 -30.61 13.74 9.04
CA GLN A 495 -29.31 13.36 8.48
C GLN A 495 -29.37 13.13 6.97
N LEU A 496 -30.50 13.46 6.32
CA LEU A 496 -30.62 13.33 4.88
C LEU A 496 -29.76 14.39 4.18
N ALA A 497 -28.95 13.95 3.21
CA ALA A 497 -28.08 14.83 2.43
C ALA A 497 -28.86 15.63 1.37
N PHE A 498 -30.01 15.11 0.93
CA PHE A 498 -30.91 15.77 -0.01
C PHE A 498 -32.33 15.26 0.13
N ASP A 499 -33.28 16.04 -0.38
CA ASP A 499 -34.68 15.67 -0.55
C ASP A 499 -35.13 16.16 -1.93
N LEU A 500 -35.32 15.23 -2.86
CA LEU A 500 -35.66 15.53 -4.25
C LEU A 500 -37.09 15.09 -4.55
N ALA A 501 -37.80 15.92 -5.29
CA ALA A 501 -39.12 15.67 -5.84
C ALA A 501 -39.09 15.66 -7.38
N THR A 502 -40.18 15.22 -7.99
CA THR A 502 -40.33 15.18 -9.46
C THR A 502 -39.98 16.50 -10.16
N ALA A 503 -40.16 17.65 -9.50
CA ALA A 503 -39.85 18.97 -10.05
C ALA A 503 -38.34 19.24 -10.19
N ASP A 504 -37.50 18.52 -9.45
CA ASP A 504 -36.04 18.67 -9.46
C ASP A 504 -35.38 17.81 -10.56
N PHE A 505 -36.14 16.93 -11.21
CA PHE A 505 -35.59 15.97 -12.17
C PHE A 505 -35.48 16.60 -13.57
N GLY A 506 -34.29 16.50 -14.16
CA GLY A 506 -34.03 16.89 -15.55
C GLY A 506 -34.63 15.91 -16.56
N ASP A 507 -34.68 14.62 -16.20
CA ASP A 507 -35.18 13.54 -17.03
C ASP A 507 -36.10 12.59 -16.24
N ALA A 508 -36.77 11.68 -16.96
CA ALA A 508 -37.56 10.64 -16.31
C ALA A 508 -36.67 9.68 -15.51
N LEU A 509 -36.99 9.51 -14.23
CA LEU A 509 -36.30 8.58 -13.34
C LEU A 509 -36.34 7.14 -13.88
N GLN A 510 -35.17 6.50 -13.91
CA GLN A 510 -35.00 5.13 -14.39
C GLN A 510 -34.91 4.19 -13.19
N ALA A 511 -35.66 3.09 -13.22
CA ALA A 511 -35.72 2.12 -12.13
C ALA A 511 -35.26 0.73 -12.62
N TYR A 512 -34.33 0.14 -11.89
CA TYR A 512 -33.78 -1.19 -12.15
C TYR A 512 -33.95 -2.08 -10.91
N PRO A 513 -34.36 -3.34 -11.08
CA PRO A 513 -34.35 -4.28 -9.95
C PRO A 513 -32.92 -4.52 -9.47
N ASP A 514 -32.72 -4.57 -8.15
CA ASP A 514 -31.48 -5.10 -7.56
C ASP A 514 -31.62 -6.62 -7.40
N GLU A 515 -30.75 -7.38 -8.06
CA GLU A 515 -30.73 -8.84 -8.05
C GLU A 515 -29.73 -9.43 -7.03
N ALA A 516 -28.78 -8.64 -6.52
CA ALA A 516 -27.74 -9.07 -5.57
C ALA A 516 -27.14 -10.47 -5.88
N PRO A 517 -26.48 -10.64 -7.05
CA PRO A 517 -26.22 -11.96 -7.64
C PRO A 517 -25.41 -12.94 -6.80
N HIS A 518 -24.53 -12.47 -5.89
CA HIS A 518 -23.81 -13.35 -4.97
C HIS A 518 -24.15 -13.10 -3.49
N LEU A 519 -25.34 -12.56 -3.19
CA LEU A 519 -25.84 -12.51 -1.82
C LEU A 519 -25.77 -13.91 -1.21
N SER A 520 -25.29 -13.98 0.03
CA SER A 520 -25.16 -15.23 0.79
C SER A 520 -25.77 -15.06 2.17
N ARG A 521 -26.30 -16.15 2.73
CA ARG A 521 -26.72 -16.20 4.14
C ARG A 521 -25.59 -16.62 5.08
N ARG A 522 -24.40 -16.85 4.53
CA ARG A 522 -23.26 -17.44 5.24
C ARG A 522 -22.08 -16.49 5.19
N MET A 523 -21.39 -16.37 6.31
CA MET A 523 -20.15 -15.59 6.40
C MET A 523 -19.07 -16.39 7.11
N ALA A 524 -17.90 -16.50 6.49
CA ALA A 524 -16.74 -17.15 7.08
C ALA A 524 -15.99 -16.21 8.03
N TYR A 525 -15.44 -16.74 9.12
CA TYR A 525 -14.63 -16.03 10.09
C TYR A 525 -13.42 -16.88 10.51
N GLN A 526 -12.40 -16.24 11.08
CA GLN A 526 -11.10 -16.86 11.43
C GLN A 526 -10.45 -17.55 10.22
N LEU A 527 -10.02 -16.74 9.26
CA LEU A 527 -9.28 -17.24 8.10
C LEU A 527 -7.98 -17.90 8.55
N ASN A 528 -7.72 -19.09 8.02
CA ASN A 528 -6.42 -19.72 8.17
C ASN A 528 -5.47 -19.11 7.14
N ALA A 529 -4.38 -18.51 7.60
CA ALA A 529 -3.30 -18.02 6.75
C ALA A 529 -2.70 -19.13 5.88
N ARG A 530 -2.57 -20.34 6.45
CA ARG A 530 -2.25 -21.56 5.71
C ARG A 530 -3.16 -22.71 6.15
N PRO A 531 -4.08 -23.17 5.29
CA PRO A 531 -4.76 -24.45 5.49
C PRO A 531 -3.76 -25.60 5.40
N LEU A 532 -3.85 -26.56 6.32
CA LEU A 532 -3.01 -27.76 6.33
C LEU A 532 -3.63 -28.87 5.47
N ALA A 533 -2.79 -29.63 4.77
CA ALA A 533 -3.24 -30.83 4.08
C ALA A 533 -3.43 -31.99 5.07
N ALA A 534 -4.31 -32.95 4.74
CA ALA A 534 -4.53 -34.12 5.60
C ALA A 534 -3.24 -34.92 5.88
N SER A 535 -2.31 -34.95 4.93
CA SER A 535 -1.00 -35.59 5.06
C SER A 535 -0.02 -34.84 5.96
N GLU A 536 -0.29 -33.56 6.25
CA GLU A 536 0.51 -32.72 7.13
C GLU A 536 0.06 -32.81 8.58
N LEU A 537 -1.07 -33.46 8.87
CA LEU A 537 -1.59 -33.62 10.23
C LEU A 537 -1.07 -34.90 10.89
N VAL A 538 -0.86 -34.87 12.21
CA VAL A 538 -0.54 -36.09 12.99
C VAL A 538 -1.66 -37.12 12.83
N SER A 539 -1.33 -38.38 12.58
CA SER A 539 -2.33 -39.42 12.33
C SER A 539 -3.18 -39.77 13.55
N ASP A 540 -2.71 -39.44 14.75
CA ASP A 540 -3.45 -39.65 15.99
C ASP A 540 -4.69 -38.75 16.04
N LEU A 541 -5.84 -39.35 16.34
CA LEU A 541 -7.12 -38.65 16.46
C LEU A 541 -7.40 -38.20 17.90
N VAL A 542 -6.60 -38.65 18.88
CA VAL A 542 -6.64 -38.16 20.26
C VAL A 542 -5.99 -36.78 20.34
N ASP A 543 -4.80 -36.63 19.74
CA ASP A 543 -4.04 -35.38 19.74
C ASP A 543 -4.70 -34.32 18.84
N VAL A 544 -5.17 -34.73 17.66
CA VAL A 544 -5.90 -33.84 16.74
C VAL A 544 -7.27 -34.45 16.39
N PRO A 545 -8.31 -34.16 17.19
CA PRO A 545 -9.67 -34.63 16.95
C PRO A 545 -10.25 -34.18 15.61
N ALA A 546 -11.24 -34.91 15.09
CA ALA A 546 -11.84 -34.67 13.77
C ALA A 546 -12.30 -33.21 13.56
N TRP A 547 -12.95 -32.60 14.55
CA TRP A 547 -13.40 -31.21 14.47
C TRP A 547 -12.24 -30.22 14.27
N ARG A 548 -11.10 -30.46 14.93
CA ARG A 548 -9.91 -29.62 14.80
C ARG A 548 -9.21 -29.83 13.45
N ARG A 549 -9.26 -31.05 12.91
CA ARG A 549 -8.76 -31.35 11.56
C ARG A 549 -9.54 -30.56 10.51
N GLU A 550 -10.87 -30.55 10.61
CA GLU A 550 -11.73 -29.76 9.73
C GLU A 550 -11.40 -28.26 9.81
N GLU A 551 -11.21 -27.71 11.02
CA GLU A 551 -10.79 -26.32 11.20
C GLU A 551 -9.44 -26.01 10.56
N LEU A 552 -8.44 -26.87 10.73
CA LEU A 552 -7.08 -26.63 10.24
C LEU A 552 -6.93 -26.88 8.73
N MET A 553 -7.76 -27.75 8.15
CA MET A 553 -7.78 -28.04 6.71
C MET A 553 -8.62 -27.03 5.91
N GLY A 554 -9.58 -26.37 6.56
CA GLY A 554 -10.42 -25.36 5.92
C GLY A 554 -9.68 -24.05 5.62
N HIS A 555 -10.19 -23.27 4.68
CA HIS A 555 -9.74 -21.88 4.46
C HIS A 555 -10.11 -20.94 5.63
N TRP A 556 -11.07 -21.35 6.45
CA TRP A 556 -11.55 -20.66 7.65
C TRP A 556 -11.91 -21.68 8.72
N ARG A 557 -11.95 -21.23 9.98
CA ARG A 557 -12.31 -22.10 11.12
C ARG A 557 -13.81 -22.20 11.39
N GLY A 558 -14.60 -21.23 10.93
CA GLY A 558 -16.04 -21.30 11.16
C GLY A 558 -16.89 -20.48 10.19
N LEU A 559 -18.19 -20.76 10.25
CA LEU A 559 -19.23 -20.10 9.46
C LEU A 559 -20.32 -19.56 10.39
N ALA A 560 -20.71 -18.31 10.17
CA ALA A 560 -21.92 -17.70 10.71
C ALA A 560 -23.07 -17.87 9.71
N TYR A 561 -24.30 -18.01 10.22
CA TYR A 561 -25.49 -18.31 9.41
C TYR A 561 -26.62 -17.36 9.79
N SER A 562 -27.08 -16.56 8.83
CA SER A 562 -28.23 -15.69 9.07
C SER A 562 -29.54 -16.45 9.00
N ALA A 563 -30.44 -16.16 9.95
CA ALA A 563 -31.83 -16.61 9.96
C ALA A 563 -32.83 -15.54 9.49
N GLN A 564 -32.37 -14.35 9.07
CA GLN A 564 -33.24 -13.25 8.65
C GLN A 564 -34.07 -13.62 7.41
N PRO A 565 -35.34 -13.18 7.32
CA PRO A 565 -36.13 -13.41 6.11
C PRO A 565 -35.49 -12.68 4.92
N LEU A 566 -35.59 -13.28 3.73
CA LEU A 566 -35.20 -12.65 2.48
C LEU A 566 -36.44 -12.52 1.59
N ALA A 567 -36.48 -11.47 0.77
CA ALA A 567 -37.49 -11.36 -0.26
C ALA A 567 -37.35 -12.55 -1.25
N PRO A 568 -38.45 -13.08 -1.82
CA PRO A 568 -38.41 -14.27 -2.68
C PRO A 568 -37.44 -14.20 -3.87
N ARG A 569 -37.14 -12.99 -4.36
CA ARG A 569 -36.14 -12.76 -5.42
C ARG A 569 -34.75 -13.24 -5.03
N TYR A 570 -34.39 -13.13 -3.74
CA TYR A 570 -33.05 -13.45 -3.25
C TYR A 570 -32.90 -14.88 -2.73
N ALA A 571 -33.78 -15.80 -3.16
CA ALA A 571 -33.76 -17.19 -2.72
C ALA A 571 -32.47 -17.94 -3.13
N HIS A 572 -31.69 -17.42 -4.08
CA HIS A 572 -30.40 -17.99 -4.45
C HIS A 572 -29.38 -17.92 -3.30
N ALA A 573 -29.55 -17.00 -2.34
CA ALA A 573 -28.63 -16.81 -1.22
C ALA A 573 -28.45 -18.04 -0.30
N ASP A 574 -29.39 -18.98 -0.34
CA ASP A 574 -29.28 -20.27 0.36
C ASP A 574 -28.21 -21.20 -0.24
N ARG A 575 -27.89 -20.99 -1.52
CA ARG A 575 -26.97 -21.84 -2.30
C ARG A 575 -25.66 -21.16 -2.62
N THR A 576 -25.60 -19.82 -2.53
CA THR A 576 -24.38 -19.04 -2.77
C THR A 576 -23.31 -19.33 -1.72
N ASP A 577 -22.05 -19.39 -2.16
CA ASP A 577 -20.88 -19.56 -1.30
C ASP A 577 -20.83 -18.53 -0.15
N PRO A 578 -20.19 -18.87 0.99
CA PRO A 578 -20.08 -17.94 2.10
C PRO A 578 -19.27 -16.71 1.72
N LEU A 579 -19.70 -15.54 2.21
CA LEU A 579 -18.86 -14.34 2.15
C LEU A 579 -17.62 -14.56 3.02
N VAL A 580 -16.44 -14.43 2.42
CA VAL A 580 -15.17 -14.52 3.14
C VAL A 580 -14.93 -13.21 3.86
N SER A 581 -14.95 -13.24 5.21
CA SER A 581 -14.62 -12.07 6.03
C SER A 581 -13.29 -12.26 6.76
N CYS A 582 -12.64 -11.17 7.09
CA CYS A 582 -11.44 -11.14 7.93
C CYS A 582 -11.76 -11.12 9.43
N PHE A 583 -13.03 -11.26 9.86
CA PHE A 583 -13.36 -11.20 11.28
C PHE A 583 -12.72 -12.33 12.07
N TRP A 584 -12.20 -12.00 13.25
CA TRP A 584 -11.69 -13.00 14.19
C TRP A 584 -12.79 -13.63 15.05
N ARG A 585 -13.90 -12.91 15.29
CA ARG A 585 -14.98 -13.36 16.16
C ARG A 585 -16.19 -13.82 15.37
N GLN A 586 -16.75 -14.95 15.77
CA GLN A 586 -18.03 -15.42 15.26
C GLN A 586 -19.14 -14.39 15.45
N GLN A 587 -19.14 -13.67 16.59
CA GLN A 587 -20.17 -12.67 16.90
C GLN A 587 -20.20 -11.53 15.89
N ASP A 588 -19.04 -11.07 15.44
CA ASP A 588 -18.92 -9.98 14.46
C ASP A 588 -19.43 -10.43 13.09
N ALA A 589 -19.00 -11.62 12.65
CA ALA A 589 -19.46 -12.22 11.39
C ALA A 589 -20.97 -12.51 11.40
N GLN A 590 -21.52 -12.99 12.53
CA GLN A 590 -22.95 -13.21 12.71
C GLN A 590 -23.73 -11.90 12.66
N ALA A 591 -23.28 -10.86 13.37
CA ALA A 591 -23.93 -9.56 13.38
C ALA A 591 -23.93 -8.91 11.99
N GLU A 592 -22.84 -9.03 11.23
CA GLU A 592 -22.78 -8.48 9.87
C GLU A 592 -23.68 -9.26 8.89
N ILE A 593 -23.64 -10.60 8.89
CA ILE A 593 -24.45 -11.38 7.95
C ILE A 593 -25.95 -11.24 8.23
N ASP A 594 -26.34 -11.10 9.51
CA ASP A 594 -27.72 -10.79 9.90
C ASP A 594 -28.13 -9.39 9.43
N ARG A 595 -27.28 -8.38 9.62
CA ARG A 595 -27.57 -7.03 9.13
C ARG A 595 -27.74 -7.00 7.62
N VAL A 596 -26.84 -7.66 6.89
CA VAL A 596 -26.90 -7.84 5.43
C VAL A 596 -28.23 -8.46 5.01
N CYS A 597 -28.60 -9.60 5.57
CA CYS A 597 -29.81 -10.30 5.17
C CYS A 597 -31.07 -9.49 5.56
N ALA A 598 -31.04 -8.76 6.67
CA ALA A 598 -32.13 -7.87 7.06
C ALA A 598 -32.38 -6.75 6.04
N MET A 599 -31.33 -6.16 5.44
CA MET A 599 -31.49 -5.16 4.37
C MET A 599 -32.22 -5.73 3.15
N TYR A 600 -32.06 -7.03 2.90
CA TYR A 600 -32.65 -7.77 1.78
C TYR A 600 -33.94 -8.53 2.14
N ALA A 601 -34.52 -8.26 3.32
CA ALA A 601 -35.85 -8.74 3.68
C ALA A 601 -36.96 -8.19 2.76
N VAL A 602 -36.70 -7.08 2.08
CA VAL A 602 -37.56 -6.47 1.06
C VAL A 602 -36.86 -6.42 -0.29
N ALA A 603 -37.62 -6.42 -1.38
CA ALA A 603 -37.05 -6.25 -2.72
C ALA A 603 -36.56 -4.81 -2.89
N ARG A 604 -35.28 -4.67 -3.26
CA ARG A 604 -34.62 -3.37 -3.42
C ARG A 604 -34.54 -2.98 -4.89
N GLN A 605 -34.39 -1.69 -5.14
CA GLN A 605 -34.24 -1.14 -6.48
C GLN A 605 -33.06 -0.18 -6.55
N ARG A 606 -32.48 -0.10 -7.74
CA ARG A 606 -31.54 0.93 -8.14
C ARG A 606 -32.26 1.96 -8.98
N PHE A 607 -32.08 3.23 -8.65
CA PHE A 607 -32.64 4.35 -9.41
C PHE A 607 -31.53 5.21 -9.99
N VAL A 608 -31.73 5.69 -11.21
CA VAL A 608 -30.87 6.70 -11.85
C VAL A 608 -31.70 7.95 -12.02
N VAL A 609 -31.20 9.06 -11.50
CA VAL A 609 -31.86 10.37 -11.51
C VAL A 609 -30.89 11.46 -11.96
N THR A 610 -31.30 12.19 -12.99
CA THR A 610 -30.60 13.38 -13.47
C THR A 610 -31.22 14.61 -12.83
N VAL A 611 -30.41 15.46 -12.22
CA VAL A 611 -30.79 16.74 -11.63
C VAL A 611 -30.05 17.84 -12.38
N LEU A 612 -30.81 18.84 -12.83
CA LEU A 612 -30.26 20.04 -13.44
C LEU A 612 -30.10 21.12 -12.36
N ASP A 613 -29.06 21.95 -12.50
CA ASP A 613 -28.81 23.10 -11.64
C ASP A 613 -28.73 22.74 -10.13
N TRP A 614 -27.92 21.74 -9.77
CA TRP A 614 -27.77 21.32 -8.38
C TRP A 614 -27.31 22.49 -7.49
N ALA A 615 -28.16 22.89 -6.55
CA ALA A 615 -27.87 23.96 -5.61
C ALA A 615 -27.31 23.40 -4.30
N GLY A 616 -26.01 23.60 -4.06
CA GLY A 616 -25.35 23.28 -2.78
C GLY A 616 -24.24 22.23 -2.91
N PRO A 617 -23.77 21.66 -1.78
CA PRO A 617 -22.74 20.64 -1.82
C PRO A 617 -23.26 19.39 -2.54
N LEU A 618 -22.43 18.78 -3.38
CA LEU A 618 -22.76 17.53 -4.05
C LEU A 618 -22.97 16.42 -3.01
N PRO A 619 -23.99 15.56 -3.18
CA PRO A 619 -24.11 14.33 -2.40
C PRO A 619 -22.85 13.49 -2.55
N GLN A 620 -22.50 12.75 -1.52
CA GLN A 620 -21.32 11.90 -1.51
C GLN A 620 -21.73 10.42 -1.47
N PRO A 621 -20.92 9.52 -2.06
CA PRO A 621 -21.14 8.10 -1.95
C PRO A 621 -21.32 7.63 -0.49
N GLY A 622 -22.34 6.81 -0.26
CA GLY A 622 -22.73 6.30 1.06
C GLY A 622 -23.61 7.24 1.90
N GLN A 623 -23.85 8.48 1.47
CA GLN A 623 -24.88 9.32 2.08
C GLN A 623 -26.28 8.83 1.73
N VAL A 624 -27.27 9.20 2.54
CA VAL A 624 -28.68 8.88 2.31
C VAL A 624 -29.45 10.16 2.05
N GLY A 625 -30.31 10.14 1.04
CA GLY A 625 -31.27 11.21 0.74
C GLY A 625 -32.67 10.65 0.58
N ARG A 626 -33.60 11.51 0.15
CA ARG A 626 -34.98 11.13 -0.15
C ARG A 626 -35.32 11.45 -1.60
N ILE A 627 -36.03 10.54 -2.25
CA ILE A 627 -36.62 10.75 -3.58
C ILE A 627 -38.14 10.58 -3.51
N THR A 628 -38.86 11.51 -4.11
CA THR A 628 -40.32 11.49 -4.24
C THR A 628 -40.70 11.49 -5.72
N TYR A 629 -41.39 10.44 -6.15
CA TYR A 629 -41.81 10.27 -7.54
C TYR A 629 -43.13 9.49 -7.64
N ASP A 630 -44.01 9.84 -8.56
CA ASP A 630 -45.39 9.30 -8.60
C ASP A 630 -45.47 7.80 -8.93
N ARG A 631 -44.37 7.20 -9.40
CA ARG A 631 -44.30 5.80 -9.85
C ARG A 631 -43.34 4.99 -8.97
N TYR A 632 -43.29 3.68 -9.21
CA TYR A 632 -42.35 2.74 -8.57
C TYR A 632 -42.40 2.68 -7.03
N GLY A 633 -43.50 3.12 -6.41
CA GLY A 633 -43.65 3.11 -4.95
C GLY A 633 -42.94 4.25 -4.22
N LEU A 634 -42.54 5.31 -4.95
CA LEU A 634 -41.83 6.47 -4.43
C LEU A 634 -42.74 7.65 -4.06
N ALA A 635 -44.06 7.53 -4.26
CA ALA A 635 -44.99 8.66 -4.14
C ALA A 635 -45.07 9.26 -2.72
N GLY A 636 -44.76 8.47 -1.69
CA GLY A 636 -44.70 8.93 -0.30
C GLY A 636 -43.33 9.47 0.14
N GLY A 637 -42.37 9.56 -0.79
CA GLY A 637 -40.96 9.80 -0.49
C GLY A 637 -40.29 8.55 0.08
N LYS A 638 -39.20 8.10 -0.55
CA LYS A 638 -38.40 6.96 -0.07
C LYS A 638 -36.97 7.40 0.17
N LYS A 639 -36.39 6.91 1.26
CA LYS A 639 -34.97 7.09 1.56
C LYS A 639 -34.15 6.17 0.66
N VAL A 640 -33.09 6.71 0.10
CA VAL A 640 -32.19 6.02 -0.82
C VAL A 640 -30.74 6.38 -0.52
N LEU A 641 -29.85 5.41 -0.62
CA LEU A 641 -28.42 5.57 -0.44
C LEU A 641 -27.74 5.90 -1.77
N VAL A 642 -26.84 6.87 -1.76
CA VAL A 642 -26.03 7.25 -2.92
C VAL A 642 -24.96 6.20 -3.17
N ARG A 643 -24.99 5.54 -4.33
CA ARG A 643 -23.94 4.62 -4.78
C ARG A 643 -22.91 5.36 -5.63
N ARG A 644 -23.38 6.11 -6.62
CA ARG A 644 -22.55 6.81 -7.61
C ARG A 644 -23.09 8.21 -7.84
N VAL A 645 -22.15 9.14 -7.98
CA VAL A 645 -22.38 10.53 -8.32
C VAL A 645 -21.53 10.83 -9.55
N GLU A 646 -22.20 11.15 -10.64
CA GLU A 646 -21.59 11.68 -11.84
C GLU A 646 -21.97 13.16 -11.93
N SER A 647 -21.00 14.04 -12.12
CA SER A 647 -21.27 15.48 -12.14
C SER A 647 -20.42 16.22 -13.16
N ASN A 648 -21.00 17.24 -13.76
CA ASN A 648 -20.25 18.32 -14.39
C ASN A 648 -20.38 19.57 -13.48
N PRO A 649 -19.35 19.87 -12.68
CA PRO A 649 -19.38 21.00 -11.74
C PRO A 649 -19.34 22.37 -12.43
N ALA A 650 -18.94 22.45 -13.71
CA ALA A 650 -18.91 23.71 -14.45
C ALA A 650 -20.31 24.16 -14.90
N ILE A 651 -21.20 23.21 -15.21
CA ILE A 651 -22.57 23.50 -15.66
C ILE A 651 -23.65 23.09 -14.63
N GLY A 652 -23.26 22.53 -13.47
CA GLY A 652 -24.18 22.13 -12.41
C GLY A 652 -25.03 20.89 -12.72
N ALA A 653 -24.67 20.10 -13.73
CA ALA A 653 -25.37 18.87 -14.09
C ALA A 653 -24.93 17.72 -13.17
N VAL A 654 -25.88 16.97 -12.61
CA VAL A 654 -25.61 15.85 -11.71
C VAL A 654 -26.49 14.66 -12.05
N GLU A 655 -25.88 13.49 -12.24
CA GLU A 655 -26.58 12.20 -12.28
C GLU A 655 -26.25 11.40 -11.03
N LEU A 656 -27.29 10.97 -10.31
CA LEU A 656 -27.16 10.13 -9.12
C LEU A 656 -27.65 8.72 -9.45
N THR A 657 -26.83 7.73 -9.14
CA THR A 657 -27.28 6.35 -8.98
C THR A 657 -27.49 6.08 -7.50
N VAL A 658 -28.73 5.77 -7.12
CA VAL A 658 -29.15 5.57 -5.73
C VAL A 658 -29.81 4.21 -5.53
N TRP A 659 -29.79 3.68 -4.30
CA TRP A 659 -30.32 2.37 -3.94
C TRP A 659 -31.25 2.44 -2.74
N GLY A 660 -32.38 1.71 -2.75
CA GLY A 660 -33.29 1.66 -1.59
C GLY A 660 -34.46 0.71 -1.71
#